data_AF-A0A7D6I0H7-F1
#
_entry.id   AF-A0A7D6I0H7-F1
#
_cell.length_a   1.000
_cell.length_b   1.000
_cell.length_c   1.000
_cell.angle_alpha   90.00
_cell.angle_beta   90.00
_cell.angle_gamma   90.00
#
_symmetry.space_group_name_H-M   'P 1'
#
loop_
_entity.id
_entity.type
_entity.pdbx_description
1 polymer ?
#
loop_
_entity_poly.entity_id
_entity_poly.type
_entity_poly.pdbx_seq_one_letter_code
_entity_poly.pdbx_strand_id
1 'polypeptide(L)'
;MSYLMTTPEALVAAASDVVGIGSTLQSANALAAIPTTSVLAAGADEVSAAIAALFSAHGQAYQQLSAQALAFHDQFARVLDSGANAYAAAEAANVSPLQAALNAVNAPVEAVTGRPLVGNGANAAPGSGANGGDGGWLFGNGGAGGSGAAGTGQRGGNGGSAGLLGTGGAGGAGAAGTGSPGGAGGTGGSGGWLWGSGGAGGLGATGTIGGAGGTGGAGGLFGSGGAGGTGGFGNDGNIGVGGKGGTGGSGGLFSGLVGGGGGTGGGGGYGETAGGAGGVGGSGGHFAGLGGAGGAGGYGAEGGVGGSGGRGGLFYGNGGAGGTGGVAYYGTAGAGGGGGNAGLLFSNGGAGGAGGYSYFFGAGNGGAGGDAGLLGFGGTGGAGGFSSGPVLQGAGNGGDGGAGGRGGLLFGNGGAGGAAGEGGPTSGGAGGNAVLIGNGGNGGLGSTVGSGGIAGALLGLDGYNAPTSANPLHAAQQQLLNVVNAPVESLTGRPLIGNGDPGAFGTGDAGKAGGWLLGDGGAGAAAEGGSGGDGGAGGAAGLFGTGGSGGAGTMQYTGAGGNGGAGGAGGFLVGDGGIGGMGGGAINGLGGAGGVGGAGRLFGAGGAGGVGGSAVSGPAGGVGGAGGAAGLFGINGGAGGDGGFGMDTVGGAGGTGGNAGLLGGTGGAGGFGGVGANNVAGAGGDGGNAGPLFGNGGAGGAGGSTIGALGMSGAGAGAGGNGGNGARLFGSGGAGGFGGNTLTTIGGAGGDGGNGGLIGDGGAGAAGGLAYVGAGGAGGAGGMGGTLIGAGGAGGAGGAGNPTYVNGHGGDGGDGGGTGWFGDGGNGGNGGTGVTTGTPGAGGSGGKLSGEDGHDGLS
;
A
#
# COMPACT_ATOMS: atom_id res chain seq x y z
N MET A 1 10.40 -25.88 38.60
CA MET A 1 9.08 -26.19 38.04
C MET A 1 9.23 -26.25 36.54
N SER A 2 8.83 -27.34 35.88
CA SER A 2 8.83 -27.39 34.41
C SER A 2 7.62 -26.59 33.93
N TYR A 3 7.86 -25.52 33.17
CA TYR A 3 6.79 -24.84 32.46
C TYR A 3 6.32 -25.73 31.32
N LEU A 4 5.02 -26.02 31.28
CA LEU A 4 4.36 -26.66 30.16
C LEU A 4 3.79 -25.53 29.29
N MET A 5 4.32 -25.35 28.08
CA MET A 5 3.76 -24.46 27.07
C MET A 5 2.98 -25.31 26.08
N THR A 6 1.68 -25.07 25.95
CA THR A 6 0.81 -25.67 24.92
C THR A 6 0.25 -24.55 24.07
N THR A 7 -0.08 -24.82 22.81
CA THR A 7 -0.82 -23.90 21.92
C THR A 7 -2.22 -24.48 21.71
N PRO A 8 -3.23 -24.09 22.52
CA PRO A 8 -4.58 -24.64 22.44
C PRO A 8 -5.19 -24.54 21.04
N GLU A 9 -4.90 -23.45 20.31
CA GLU A 9 -5.40 -23.17 18.96
C GLU A 9 -4.92 -24.22 17.95
N ALA A 10 -3.64 -24.62 18.03
CA ALA A 10 -3.10 -25.67 17.17
C ALA A 10 -3.66 -27.07 17.51
N LEU A 11 -4.07 -27.30 18.76
CA LEU A 11 -4.72 -28.55 19.18
C LEU A 11 -6.17 -28.62 18.67
N VAL A 12 -6.89 -27.50 18.66
CA VAL A 12 -8.24 -27.41 18.08
C VAL A 12 -8.20 -27.61 16.57
N ALA A 13 -7.24 -26.98 15.87
CA ALA A 13 -7.04 -27.18 14.43
C ALA A 13 -6.75 -28.66 14.10
N ALA A 14 -5.84 -29.29 14.85
CA ALA A 14 -5.53 -30.71 14.67
C ALA A 14 -6.73 -31.63 14.95
N ALA A 15 -7.59 -31.29 15.91
CA ALA A 15 -8.82 -32.05 16.18
C ALA A 15 -9.79 -31.99 15.00
N SER A 16 -9.95 -30.82 14.37
CA SER A 16 -10.78 -30.63 13.18
C SER A 16 -10.25 -31.43 11.97
N ASP A 17 -8.93 -31.39 11.73
CA ASP A 17 -8.29 -32.15 10.65
C ASP A 17 -8.50 -33.66 10.83
N VAL A 18 -8.37 -34.16 12.06
CA VAL A 18 -8.63 -35.55 12.40
C VAL A 18 -10.09 -35.92 12.11
N VAL A 19 -11.07 -35.10 12.49
CA VAL A 19 -12.49 -35.34 12.13
C VAL A 19 -12.68 -35.39 10.61
N GLY A 20 -12.03 -34.48 9.87
CA GLY A 20 -12.01 -34.47 8.41
C GLY A 20 -11.51 -35.79 7.81
N ILE A 21 -10.38 -36.31 8.29
CA ILE A 21 -9.83 -37.61 7.88
C ILE A 21 -10.83 -38.74 8.14
N GLY A 22 -11.51 -38.73 9.29
CA GLY A 22 -12.52 -39.73 9.63
C GLY A 22 -13.68 -39.77 8.63
N SER A 23 -14.19 -38.59 8.25
CA SER A 23 -15.28 -38.45 7.27
C SER A 23 -14.89 -38.95 5.87
N THR A 24 -13.66 -38.67 5.44
CA THR A 24 -13.15 -39.13 4.13
C THR A 24 -12.97 -40.66 4.11
N LEU A 25 -12.45 -41.24 5.19
CA LEU A 25 -12.32 -42.70 5.34
C LEU A 25 -13.67 -43.40 5.38
N GLN A 26 -14.67 -42.82 6.06
CA GLN A 26 -16.03 -43.35 6.10
C GLN A 26 -16.67 -43.35 4.71
N SER A 27 -16.53 -42.25 3.97
CA SER A 27 -17.06 -42.14 2.60
C SER A 27 -16.36 -43.11 1.64
N ALA A 28 -15.02 -43.22 1.71
CA ALA A 28 -14.25 -44.12 0.86
C ALA A 28 -14.60 -45.59 1.11
N ASN A 29 -14.72 -46.00 2.38
CA ASN A 29 -15.10 -47.36 2.74
C ASN A 29 -16.54 -47.70 2.32
N ALA A 30 -17.46 -46.72 2.39
CA ALA A 30 -18.84 -46.88 1.92
C ALA A 30 -18.92 -47.07 0.40
N LEU A 31 -18.17 -46.28 -0.38
CA LEU A 31 -18.11 -46.41 -1.84
C LEU A 31 -17.50 -47.74 -2.30
N ALA A 32 -16.52 -48.25 -1.55
CA ALA A 32 -15.86 -49.52 -1.87
C ALA A 32 -16.68 -50.76 -1.43
N ALA A 33 -17.71 -50.60 -0.59
CA ALA A 33 -18.40 -51.73 0.05
C ALA A 33 -19.06 -52.68 -0.96
N ILE A 34 -19.91 -52.17 -1.86
CA ILE A 34 -20.61 -52.99 -2.85
C ILE A 34 -19.63 -53.64 -3.85
N PRO A 35 -18.75 -52.89 -4.55
CA PRO A 35 -17.88 -53.48 -5.57
C PRO A 35 -16.88 -54.52 -5.05
N THR A 36 -16.56 -54.50 -3.74
CA THR A 36 -15.63 -55.46 -3.13
C THR A 36 -16.32 -56.64 -2.43
N THR A 37 -17.60 -56.54 -2.10
CA THR A 37 -18.35 -57.62 -1.41
C THR A 37 -19.28 -58.41 -2.32
N SER A 38 -19.51 -57.95 -3.55
CA SER A 38 -20.33 -58.63 -4.56
C SER A 38 -19.52 -58.96 -5.82
N VAL A 39 -18.34 -59.55 -5.67
CA VAL A 39 -17.51 -59.93 -6.82
C VAL A 39 -18.17 -61.08 -7.58
N LEU A 40 -18.39 -60.91 -8.88
CA LEU A 40 -19.01 -61.90 -9.74
C LEU A 40 -17.95 -62.86 -10.30
N ALA A 41 -18.31 -64.14 -10.47
CA ALA A 41 -17.45 -65.13 -11.12
C ALA A 41 -17.19 -64.76 -12.59
N ALA A 42 -15.93 -64.80 -13.03
CA ALA A 42 -15.54 -64.45 -14.40
C ALA A 42 -16.00 -65.48 -15.46
N GLY A 43 -16.28 -66.71 -15.03
CA GLY A 43 -16.82 -67.81 -15.83
C GLY A 43 -17.75 -68.70 -14.99
N ALA A 44 -18.46 -69.61 -15.64
CA ALA A 44 -19.39 -70.55 -14.98
C ALA A 44 -18.68 -71.73 -14.29
N ASP A 45 -17.34 -71.74 -14.28
CA ASP A 45 -16.54 -72.78 -13.67
C ASP A 45 -16.38 -72.59 -12.15
N GLU A 46 -16.14 -73.70 -11.46
CA GLU A 46 -16.03 -73.76 -10.00
C GLU A 46 -14.83 -72.98 -9.46
N VAL A 47 -13.76 -72.80 -10.26
CA VAL A 47 -12.57 -72.02 -9.86
C VAL A 47 -12.91 -70.53 -9.84
N SER A 48 -13.58 -70.02 -10.87
CA SER A 48 -14.09 -68.64 -10.93
C SER A 48 -15.07 -68.35 -9.79
N ALA A 49 -15.95 -69.29 -9.44
CA ALA A 49 -16.88 -69.16 -8.32
C ALA A 49 -16.16 -69.14 -6.96
N ALA A 50 -15.17 -70.01 -6.75
CA ALA A 50 -14.38 -70.05 -5.53
C ALA A 50 -13.53 -68.77 -5.33
N ILE A 51 -12.94 -68.24 -6.40
CA ILE A 51 -12.17 -66.99 -6.38
C ILE A 51 -13.09 -65.80 -6.06
N ALA A 52 -14.26 -65.70 -6.70
CA ALA A 52 -15.24 -64.66 -6.42
C ALA A 52 -15.73 -64.70 -4.95
N ALA A 53 -15.96 -65.90 -4.40
CA ALA A 53 -16.33 -66.09 -3.00
C ALA A 53 -15.21 -65.68 -2.03
N LEU A 54 -13.95 -66.02 -2.33
CA LEU A 54 -12.80 -65.61 -1.51
C LEU A 54 -12.66 -64.08 -1.45
N PHE A 55 -12.72 -63.40 -2.59
CA PHE A 55 -12.61 -61.94 -2.63
C PHE A 55 -13.80 -61.25 -1.97
N SER A 56 -15.02 -61.78 -2.14
CA SER A 56 -16.21 -61.25 -1.47
C SER A 56 -16.13 -61.41 0.05
N ALA A 57 -15.65 -62.56 0.55
CA ALA A 57 -15.41 -62.79 1.97
C ALA A 57 -14.30 -61.89 2.54
N HIS A 58 -13.23 -61.64 1.76
CA HIS A 58 -12.18 -60.69 2.13
C HIS A 58 -12.71 -59.25 2.22
N GLY A 59 -13.54 -58.82 1.25
CA GLY A 59 -14.24 -57.54 1.28
C GLY A 59 -15.10 -57.37 2.53
N GLN A 60 -15.83 -58.43 2.94
CA GLN A 60 -16.63 -58.41 4.17
C GLN A 60 -15.78 -58.29 5.44
N ALA A 61 -14.65 -59.01 5.52
CA ALA A 61 -13.73 -58.92 6.65
C ALA A 61 -13.07 -57.53 6.74
N TYR A 62 -12.71 -56.94 5.59
CA TYR A 62 -12.20 -55.57 5.52
C TYR A 62 -13.23 -54.55 6.02
N GLN A 63 -14.51 -54.66 5.62
CA GLN A 63 -15.56 -53.76 6.09
C GLN A 63 -15.78 -53.83 7.61
N GLN A 64 -15.67 -55.03 8.20
CA GLN A 64 -15.74 -55.21 9.66
C GLN A 64 -14.55 -54.55 10.40
N LEU A 65 -13.34 -54.68 9.86
CA LEU A 65 -12.15 -54.04 10.42
C LEU A 65 -12.21 -52.51 10.28
N SER A 66 -12.64 -52.00 9.13
CA SER A 66 -12.81 -50.57 8.87
C SER A 66 -13.83 -49.93 9.83
N ALA A 67 -14.91 -50.63 10.19
CA ALA A 67 -15.86 -50.16 11.19
C ALA A 67 -15.22 -50.03 12.59
N GLN A 68 -14.35 -50.96 12.98
CA GLN A 68 -13.61 -50.89 14.25
C GLN A 68 -12.58 -49.75 14.24
N ALA A 69 -11.89 -49.53 13.12
CA ALA A 69 -10.93 -48.44 12.95
C ALA A 69 -11.62 -47.06 13.03
N LEU A 70 -12.80 -46.90 12.41
CA LEU A 70 -13.59 -45.67 12.51
C LEU A 70 -14.05 -45.40 13.94
N ALA A 71 -14.48 -46.42 14.69
CA ALA A 71 -14.87 -46.26 16.09
C ALA A 71 -13.70 -45.81 16.99
N PHE A 72 -12.49 -46.31 16.72
CA PHE A 72 -11.27 -45.84 17.39
C PHE A 72 -10.93 -44.39 17.01
N HIS A 73 -11.02 -44.06 15.72
CA HIS A 73 -10.78 -42.72 15.20
C HIS A 73 -11.71 -41.68 15.85
N ASP A 74 -13.00 -42.02 15.98
CA ASP A 74 -14.01 -41.17 16.66
C ASP A 74 -13.73 -40.99 18.16
N GLN A 75 -13.13 -41.99 18.81
CA GLN A 75 -12.70 -41.86 20.22
C GLN A 75 -11.47 -40.96 20.34
N PHE A 76 -10.50 -41.11 19.43
CA PHE A 76 -9.30 -40.29 19.40
C PHE A 76 -9.62 -38.80 19.17
N ALA A 77 -10.49 -38.50 18.19
CA ALA A 77 -10.94 -37.15 17.90
C ALA A 77 -11.63 -36.49 19.12
N ARG A 78 -12.52 -37.22 19.80
CA ARG A 78 -13.21 -36.73 21.01
C ARG A 78 -12.28 -36.46 22.17
N VAL A 79 -11.28 -37.31 22.39
CA VAL A 79 -10.29 -37.11 23.47
C VAL A 79 -9.42 -35.90 23.18
N LEU A 80 -8.99 -35.72 21.93
CA LEU A 80 -8.19 -34.57 21.50
C LEU A 80 -8.94 -33.24 21.68
N ASP A 81 -10.21 -33.20 21.27
CA ASP A 81 -11.09 -32.04 21.46
C ASP A 81 -11.33 -31.72 22.95
N SER A 82 -11.59 -32.74 23.78
CA SER A 82 -11.73 -32.55 25.22
C SER A 82 -10.46 -32.02 25.90
N GLY A 83 -9.29 -32.45 25.41
CA GLY A 83 -7.99 -32.00 25.89
C GLY A 83 -7.74 -30.53 25.55
N ALA A 84 -8.03 -30.11 24.32
CA ALA A 84 -7.90 -28.73 23.89
C ALA A 84 -8.79 -27.78 24.72
N ASN A 85 -10.05 -28.17 24.94
CA ASN A 85 -11.00 -27.43 25.78
C ASN A 85 -10.55 -27.33 27.25
N ALA A 86 -9.90 -28.38 27.79
CA ALA A 86 -9.39 -28.37 29.16
C ALA A 86 -8.21 -27.39 29.34
N TYR A 87 -7.33 -27.27 28.34
CA TYR A 87 -6.25 -26.28 28.36
C TYR A 87 -6.78 -24.85 28.21
N ALA A 88 -7.74 -24.62 27.30
CA ALA A 88 -8.40 -23.32 27.15
C ALA A 88 -9.15 -22.89 28.43
N ALA A 89 -9.86 -23.81 29.09
CA ALA A 89 -10.54 -23.53 30.35
C ALA A 89 -9.56 -23.21 31.50
N ALA A 90 -8.40 -23.86 31.52
CA ALA A 90 -7.35 -23.56 32.50
C ALA A 90 -6.74 -22.17 32.29
N GLU A 91 -6.57 -21.72 31.04
CA GLU A 91 -6.17 -20.35 30.72
C GLU A 91 -7.24 -19.35 31.16
N ALA A 92 -8.51 -19.57 30.81
CA ALA A 92 -9.62 -18.70 31.21
C ALA A 92 -9.75 -18.55 32.75
N ALA A 93 -9.56 -19.65 33.51
CA ALA A 93 -9.60 -19.61 34.97
C ALA A 93 -8.49 -18.73 35.57
N ASN A 94 -7.33 -18.66 34.92
CA ASN A 94 -6.19 -17.85 35.35
C ASN A 94 -6.33 -16.36 34.99
N VAL A 95 -7.19 -16.00 34.03
CA VAL A 95 -7.47 -14.60 33.63
C VAL A 95 -8.49 -13.92 34.56
N SER A 96 -9.45 -14.68 35.12
CA SER A 96 -10.56 -14.11 35.93
C SER A 96 -10.16 -13.22 37.13
N PRO A 97 -9.08 -13.51 37.90
CA PRO A 97 -8.66 -12.65 39.00
C PRO A 97 -8.03 -11.33 38.53
N LEU A 98 -7.43 -11.32 37.33
CA LEU A 98 -6.79 -10.14 36.75
C LEU A 98 -7.85 -9.13 36.26
N GLN A 99 -8.90 -9.61 35.58
CA GLN A 99 -10.03 -8.77 35.16
C GLN A 99 -10.77 -8.14 36.35
N ALA A 100 -10.94 -8.88 37.45
CA ALA A 100 -11.56 -8.32 38.66
C ALA A 100 -10.73 -7.19 39.29
N ALA A 101 -9.40 -7.28 39.22
CA ALA A 101 -8.51 -6.22 39.68
C ALA A 101 -8.57 -4.98 38.78
N LEU A 102 -8.61 -5.15 37.45
CA LEU A 102 -8.77 -4.05 36.50
C LEU A 102 -10.10 -3.31 36.70
N ASN A 103 -11.20 -4.04 36.86
CA ASN A 103 -12.51 -3.44 37.15
C ASN A 103 -12.49 -2.60 38.44
N ALA A 104 -11.80 -3.08 39.50
CA ALA A 104 -11.66 -2.33 40.75
C ALA A 104 -10.81 -1.07 40.61
N VAL A 105 -9.83 -1.06 39.70
CA VAL A 105 -9.00 0.11 39.38
C VAL A 105 -9.74 1.11 38.49
N ASN A 106 -10.55 0.63 37.54
CA ASN A 106 -11.32 1.47 36.63
C ASN A 106 -12.51 2.16 37.31
N ALA A 107 -13.23 1.46 38.20
CA ALA A 107 -14.49 1.95 38.78
C ALA A 107 -14.43 3.36 39.40
N PRO A 108 -13.39 3.75 40.18
CA PRO A 108 -13.29 5.10 40.71
C PRO A 108 -13.08 6.17 39.63
N VAL A 109 -12.29 5.88 38.60
CA VAL A 109 -12.00 6.83 37.50
C VAL A 109 -13.22 6.96 36.60
N GLU A 110 -13.81 5.84 36.21
CA GLU A 110 -15.01 5.82 35.37
C GLU A 110 -16.20 6.51 36.03
N ALA A 111 -16.38 6.35 37.35
CA ALA A 111 -17.43 7.05 38.09
C ALA A 111 -17.27 8.58 38.11
N VAL A 112 -16.03 9.08 37.98
CA VAL A 112 -15.73 10.52 38.03
C VAL A 112 -15.65 11.14 36.64
N THR A 113 -15.06 10.43 35.67
CA THR A 113 -14.78 10.98 34.32
C THR A 113 -15.67 10.39 33.23
N GLY A 114 -16.46 9.36 33.51
CA GLY A 114 -17.26 8.63 32.52
C GLY A 114 -16.41 7.84 31.51
N ARG A 115 -15.14 7.57 31.86
CA ARG A 115 -14.14 6.97 30.96
C ARG A 115 -13.17 6.14 31.82
N PRO A 116 -12.86 4.89 31.45
CA PRO A 116 -12.01 4.03 32.26
C PRO A 116 -10.55 4.54 32.27
N LEU A 117 -9.75 4.01 33.19
CA LEU A 117 -8.32 4.29 33.22
C LEU A 117 -7.57 3.41 32.22
N VAL A 118 -7.93 2.13 32.16
CA VAL A 118 -7.40 1.11 31.25
C VAL A 118 -8.57 0.47 30.51
N GLY A 119 -8.44 0.28 29.20
CA GLY A 119 -9.43 -0.44 28.39
C GLY A 119 -9.70 0.25 27.07
N ASN A 120 -10.07 -0.53 26.06
CA ASN A 120 -10.33 0.01 24.73
C ASN A 120 -11.66 0.79 24.68
N GLY A 121 -11.74 1.69 23.72
CA GLY A 121 -12.98 2.35 23.35
C GLY A 121 -13.90 1.37 22.63
N ALA A 122 -15.19 1.45 22.93
CA ALA A 122 -16.20 0.61 22.28
C ALA A 122 -16.34 0.95 20.79
N ASN A 123 -16.43 -0.07 19.95
CA ASN A 123 -16.80 0.10 18.55
C ASN A 123 -18.24 0.63 18.46
N ALA A 124 -18.50 1.53 17.53
CA ALA A 124 -19.86 1.95 17.20
C ALA A 124 -20.52 0.95 16.25
N ALA A 125 -21.83 0.76 16.42
CA ALA A 125 -22.59 -0.23 15.66
C ALA A 125 -22.58 0.04 14.14
N PRO A 126 -22.49 -0.98 13.28
CA PRO A 126 -22.69 -0.86 11.84
C PRO A 126 -24.02 -0.18 11.53
N GLY A 127 -24.03 0.66 10.49
CA GLY A 127 -25.23 1.38 10.08
C GLY A 127 -25.63 2.57 10.96
N SER A 128 -24.94 2.85 12.06
CA SER A 128 -25.30 3.97 12.95
C SER A 128 -24.74 5.32 12.50
N GLY A 129 -23.60 5.31 11.79
CA GLY A 129 -22.76 6.50 11.55
C GLY A 129 -22.23 7.15 12.84
N ALA A 130 -22.33 6.47 13.99
CA ALA A 130 -21.89 6.99 15.28
C ALA A 130 -20.38 6.87 15.44
N ASN A 131 -19.79 7.78 16.20
CA ASN A 131 -18.36 7.74 16.48
C ASN A 131 -18.02 6.56 17.40
N GLY A 132 -16.84 5.98 17.22
CA GLY A 132 -16.28 5.03 18.18
C GLY A 132 -16.00 5.71 19.52
N GLY A 133 -16.08 4.94 20.59
CA GLY A 133 -15.75 5.40 21.93
C GLY A 133 -14.25 5.68 22.07
N ASP A 134 -13.89 6.63 22.92
CA ASP A 134 -12.49 6.88 23.24
C ASP A 134 -11.93 5.77 24.15
N GLY A 135 -10.66 5.41 23.98
CA GLY A 135 -9.95 4.47 24.87
C GLY A 135 -9.71 5.03 26.26
N GLY A 136 -9.35 4.20 27.24
CA GLY A 136 -9.07 4.60 28.62
C GLY A 136 -7.99 5.70 28.73
N TRP A 137 -7.97 6.43 29.84
CA TRP A 137 -7.07 7.58 30.00
C TRP A 137 -5.57 7.23 29.94
N LEU A 138 -5.19 6.07 30.47
CA LEU A 138 -3.78 5.65 30.55
C LEU A 138 -3.43 4.67 29.44
N PHE A 139 -4.19 3.58 29.34
CA PHE A 139 -4.09 2.57 28.29
C PHE A 139 -5.46 2.40 27.65
N GLY A 140 -5.49 2.38 26.32
CA GLY A 140 -6.71 2.10 25.59
C GLY A 140 -6.63 2.55 24.15
N ASN A 141 -6.89 1.62 23.23
CA ASN A 141 -7.13 1.94 21.85
C ASN A 141 -8.47 2.66 21.69
N GLY A 142 -8.57 3.52 20.69
CA GLY A 142 -9.86 4.08 20.28
C GLY A 142 -10.75 3.04 19.61
N GLY A 143 -12.06 3.13 19.85
CA GLY A 143 -13.04 2.27 19.19
C GLY A 143 -13.25 2.64 17.72
N ALA A 144 -13.62 1.66 16.90
CA ALA A 144 -13.95 1.90 15.50
C ALA A 144 -15.25 2.70 15.35
N GLY A 145 -15.29 3.61 14.37
CA GLY A 145 -16.50 4.32 13.99
C GLY A 145 -17.52 3.40 13.32
N GLY A 146 -18.80 3.62 13.58
CA GLY A 146 -19.89 2.87 12.95
C GLY A 146 -20.02 3.24 11.48
N SER A 147 -20.27 2.26 10.62
CA SER A 147 -20.59 2.54 9.21
C SER A 147 -21.90 3.33 9.10
N GLY A 148 -22.08 4.07 8.00
CA GLY A 148 -23.36 4.73 7.73
C GLY A 148 -24.49 3.74 7.46
N ALA A 149 -25.75 4.13 7.69
CA ALA A 149 -26.93 3.30 7.42
C ALA A 149 -27.08 2.95 5.92
N ALA A 150 -27.10 1.66 5.58
CA ALA A 150 -27.18 1.21 4.19
C ALA A 150 -28.31 1.88 3.40
N GLY A 151 -28.01 2.36 2.18
CA GLY A 151 -28.98 3.01 1.28
C GLY A 151 -29.28 4.49 1.58
N THR A 152 -28.77 5.05 2.68
CA THR A 152 -29.10 6.43 3.09
C THR A 152 -28.13 7.50 2.59
N GLY A 153 -26.94 7.12 2.09
CA GLY A 153 -25.85 8.07 1.87
C GLY A 153 -25.28 8.69 3.16
N GLN A 154 -25.60 8.16 4.35
CA GLN A 154 -25.07 8.67 5.62
C GLN A 154 -23.55 8.51 5.70
N ARG A 155 -22.88 9.52 6.26
CA ARG A 155 -21.45 9.48 6.55
C ARG A 155 -21.13 8.43 7.62
N GLY A 156 -19.99 7.77 7.50
CA GLY A 156 -19.43 6.94 8.57
C GLY A 156 -19.04 7.77 9.80
N GLY A 157 -19.11 7.15 10.97
CA GLY A 157 -18.69 7.75 12.22
C GLY A 157 -17.17 7.84 12.34
N ASN A 158 -16.68 8.82 13.09
CA ASN A 158 -15.25 8.94 13.34
C ASN A 158 -14.76 7.81 14.26
N GLY A 159 -13.51 7.40 14.12
CA GLY A 159 -12.85 6.56 15.11
C GLY A 159 -12.65 7.32 16.43
N GLY A 160 -12.72 6.59 17.54
CA GLY A 160 -12.45 7.11 18.88
C GLY A 160 -10.98 7.45 19.06
N SER A 161 -10.67 8.40 19.93
CA SER A 161 -9.28 8.73 20.26
C SER A 161 -8.74 7.79 21.32
N ALA A 162 -7.44 7.52 21.27
CA ALA A 162 -6.76 6.75 22.31
C ALA A 162 -6.50 7.58 23.59
N GLY A 163 -5.95 6.92 24.61
CA GLY A 163 -5.53 7.52 25.88
C GLY A 163 -4.16 8.20 25.87
N LEU A 164 -3.37 7.96 26.91
CA LEU A 164 -1.95 8.31 26.94
C LEU A 164 -1.13 7.37 26.03
N LEU A 165 -1.43 6.08 26.10
CA LEU A 165 -0.84 4.99 25.33
C LEU A 165 -1.95 4.20 24.63
N GLY A 166 -1.84 4.04 23.31
CA GLY A 166 -2.80 3.28 22.51
C GLY A 166 -2.99 3.87 21.13
N THR A 167 -3.56 3.10 20.21
CA THR A 167 -3.78 3.50 18.82
C THR A 167 -5.16 4.12 18.63
N GLY A 168 -5.26 5.10 17.74
CA GLY A 168 -6.54 5.71 17.40
C GLY A 168 -7.46 4.72 16.67
N GLY A 169 -8.76 4.80 16.92
CA GLY A 169 -9.74 3.92 16.28
C GLY A 169 -9.88 4.19 14.78
N ALA A 170 -10.21 3.16 14.00
CA ALA A 170 -10.50 3.34 12.57
C ALA A 170 -11.80 4.14 12.35
N GLY A 171 -11.83 4.97 11.32
CA GLY A 171 -13.06 5.64 10.88
C GLY A 171 -14.03 4.65 10.24
N GLY A 172 -15.33 4.83 10.50
CA GLY A 172 -16.39 4.02 9.89
C GLY A 172 -16.54 4.28 8.39
N ALA A 173 -16.91 3.27 7.62
CA ALA A 173 -17.22 3.44 6.20
C ALA A 173 -18.49 4.28 6.00
N GLY A 174 -18.57 5.05 4.91
CA GLY A 174 -19.82 5.68 4.50
C GLY A 174 -20.89 4.66 4.10
N ALA A 175 -22.15 5.09 4.02
CA ALA A 175 -23.22 4.31 3.44
C ALA A 175 -23.41 4.56 1.94
N ALA A 176 -23.75 3.51 1.20
CA ALA A 176 -24.15 3.66 -0.19
C ALA A 176 -25.40 4.56 -0.30
N GLY A 177 -25.44 5.45 -1.31
CA GLY A 177 -26.59 6.30 -1.62
C GLY A 177 -27.32 5.79 -2.87
N THR A 178 -28.58 5.38 -2.74
CA THR A 178 -29.40 4.97 -3.90
C THR A 178 -30.11 6.19 -4.49
N GLY A 179 -29.65 6.70 -5.64
CA GLY A 179 -30.18 7.93 -6.25
C GLY A 179 -29.80 9.21 -5.47
N SER A 180 -28.72 9.15 -4.69
CA SER A 180 -28.15 10.26 -3.94
C SER A 180 -26.64 10.07 -3.81
N PRO A 181 -25.87 11.11 -3.42
CA PRO A 181 -24.44 10.96 -3.16
C PRO A 181 -24.15 9.88 -2.10
N GLY A 182 -23.04 9.18 -2.27
CA GLY A 182 -22.53 8.23 -1.31
C GLY A 182 -22.04 8.94 -0.05
N GLY A 183 -22.20 8.29 1.09
CA GLY A 183 -21.70 8.78 2.36
C GLY A 183 -20.17 8.85 2.37
N ALA A 184 -19.62 9.92 2.93
CA ALA A 184 -18.18 10.00 3.15
C ALA A 184 -17.74 9.04 4.28
N GLY A 185 -16.47 8.65 4.27
CA GLY A 185 -15.85 7.92 5.36
C GLY A 185 -15.68 8.78 6.62
N GLY A 186 -15.69 8.10 7.77
CA GLY A 186 -15.33 8.67 9.07
C GLY A 186 -13.86 9.01 9.17
N THR A 187 -13.49 10.02 9.94
CA THR A 187 -12.06 10.27 10.19
C THR A 187 -11.51 9.22 11.14
N GLY A 188 -10.24 8.83 10.98
CA GLY A 188 -9.55 8.04 11.99
C GLY A 188 -9.38 8.82 13.30
N GLY A 189 -9.39 8.11 14.41
CA GLY A 189 -9.17 8.66 15.74
C GLY A 189 -7.72 9.04 15.97
N SER A 190 -7.47 9.95 16.92
CA SER A 190 -6.09 10.32 17.28
C SER A 190 -5.40 9.21 18.08
N GLY A 191 -4.10 9.02 17.83
CA GLY A 191 -3.26 8.13 18.62
C GLY A 191 -2.99 8.69 20.02
N GLY A 192 -2.50 7.84 20.92
CA GLY A 192 -2.36 8.18 22.33
C GLY A 192 -1.38 9.33 22.55
N TRP A 193 -1.67 10.23 23.49
CA TRP A 193 -0.94 11.50 23.61
C TRP A 193 0.58 11.33 23.66
N LEU A 194 1.08 10.32 24.37
CA LEU A 194 2.50 10.01 24.43
C LEU A 194 2.92 9.08 23.29
N TRP A 195 2.23 7.94 23.17
CA TRP A 195 2.54 6.90 22.19
C TRP A 195 1.27 6.35 21.55
N GLY A 196 1.35 6.09 20.26
CA GLY A 196 0.27 5.49 19.49
C GLY A 196 0.10 6.10 18.12
N SER A 197 -0.07 5.26 17.12
CA SER A 197 -0.42 5.70 15.78
C SER A 197 -1.85 6.24 15.72
N GLY A 198 -2.08 7.20 14.83
CA GLY A 198 -3.44 7.62 14.48
C GLY A 198 -4.19 6.52 13.73
N GLY A 199 -5.50 6.46 13.92
CA GLY A 199 -6.36 5.48 13.25
C GLY A 199 -6.48 5.74 11.75
N ALA A 200 -6.75 4.69 10.97
CA ALA A 200 -7.03 4.83 9.55
C ALA A 200 -8.36 5.57 9.31
N GLY A 201 -8.44 6.35 8.25
CA GLY A 201 -9.69 6.95 7.79
C GLY A 201 -10.63 5.90 7.18
N GLY A 202 -11.93 6.11 7.29
CA GLY A 202 -12.95 5.22 6.75
C GLY A 202 -13.09 5.32 5.23
N LEU A 203 -13.58 4.25 4.62
CA LEU A 203 -13.88 4.20 3.19
C LEU A 203 -15.04 5.14 2.82
N GLY A 204 -14.91 5.86 1.70
CA GLY A 204 -16.03 6.54 1.05
C GLY A 204 -16.94 5.54 0.33
N ALA A 205 -18.24 5.80 0.32
CA ALA A 205 -19.23 4.87 -0.22
C ALA A 205 -19.72 5.20 -1.62
N THR A 206 -20.34 4.22 -2.26
CA THR A 206 -20.94 4.35 -3.59
C THR A 206 -22.17 5.27 -3.60
N GLY A 207 -22.38 6.06 -4.65
CA GLY A 207 -23.62 6.80 -4.88
C GLY A 207 -23.63 7.53 -6.23
N THR A 208 -24.54 8.47 -6.45
CA THR A 208 -24.56 9.27 -7.68
C THR A 208 -23.28 10.09 -7.84
N ILE A 209 -22.76 10.58 -6.73
CA ILE A 209 -21.39 11.02 -6.55
C ILE A 209 -20.79 10.12 -5.47
N GLY A 210 -19.60 9.59 -5.69
CA GLY A 210 -18.90 8.79 -4.70
C GLY A 210 -18.59 9.60 -3.45
N GLY A 211 -18.78 9.00 -2.28
CA GLY A 211 -18.43 9.61 -1.00
C GLY A 211 -16.91 9.78 -0.88
N ALA A 212 -16.45 10.88 -0.28
CA ALA A 212 -15.03 11.06 -0.02
C ALA A 212 -14.52 10.06 1.03
N GLY A 213 -13.27 9.62 0.92
CA GLY A 213 -12.60 8.88 1.97
C GLY A 213 -12.36 9.74 3.21
N GLY A 214 -12.37 9.10 4.37
CA GLY A 214 -12.09 9.75 5.65
C GLY A 214 -10.62 10.11 5.82
N THR A 215 -10.32 11.20 6.50
CA THR A 215 -8.92 11.54 6.82
C THR A 215 -8.36 10.56 7.84
N GLY A 216 -7.08 10.22 7.73
CA GLY A 216 -6.37 9.49 8.78
C GLY A 216 -6.23 10.33 10.05
N GLY A 217 -6.19 9.66 11.20
CA GLY A 217 -6.00 10.30 12.51
C GLY A 217 -4.56 10.78 12.71
N ALA A 218 -4.37 11.83 13.51
CA ALA A 218 -3.03 12.27 13.89
C ALA A 218 -2.38 11.28 14.87
N GLY A 219 -1.06 11.12 14.77
CA GLY A 219 -0.28 10.37 15.75
C GLY A 219 -0.09 11.13 17.07
N GLY A 220 0.15 10.37 18.14
CA GLY A 220 0.63 10.87 19.43
C GLY A 220 2.01 11.51 19.36
N LEU A 221 2.55 12.02 20.47
CA LEU A 221 3.86 12.70 20.53
C LEU A 221 4.98 11.95 19.78
N PHE A 222 5.04 10.63 19.93
CA PHE A 222 5.95 9.72 19.22
C PHE A 222 5.27 8.85 18.14
N GLY A 223 3.96 8.99 17.97
CA GLY A 223 3.17 8.20 17.04
C GLY A 223 3.24 8.66 15.59
N SER A 224 3.05 7.74 14.65
CA SER A 224 2.82 8.07 13.25
C SER A 224 1.37 8.47 12.98
N GLY A 225 1.14 9.22 11.90
CA GLY A 225 -0.21 9.47 11.42
C GLY A 225 -0.86 8.25 10.80
N GLY A 226 -2.19 8.16 10.86
CA GLY A 226 -2.98 7.10 10.23
C GLY A 226 -3.15 7.33 8.72
N ALA A 227 -3.36 6.24 7.96
CA ALA A 227 -3.65 6.34 6.53
C ALA A 227 -5.01 6.99 6.26
N GLY A 228 -5.14 7.71 5.16
CA GLY A 228 -6.42 8.22 4.65
C GLY A 228 -7.24 7.12 3.98
N GLY A 229 -8.57 7.17 4.12
CA GLY A 229 -9.49 6.24 3.49
C GLY A 229 -9.62 6.47 1.97
N THR A 230 -9.93 5.43 1.21
CA THR A 230 -10.19 5.58 -0.24
C THR A 230 -11.54 6.25 -0.51
N GLY A 231 -11.66 6.90 -1.67
CA GLY A 231 -12.91 7.46 -2.14
C GLY A 231 -13.86 6.42 -2.72
N GLY A 232 -15.16 6.71 -2.65
CA GLY A 232 -16.24 5.84 -3.13
C GLY A 232 -16.54 5.96 -4.62
N PHE A 233 -17.38 5.06 -5.11
CA PHE A 233 -17.77 4.97 -6.53
C PHE A 233 -18.91 5.93 -6.88
N GLY A 234 -18.81 6.67 -7.99
CA GLY A 234 -19.88 7.50 -8.56
C GLY A 234 -20.59 6.86 -9.77
N ASN A 235 -21.90 6.60 -9.67
CA ASN A 235 -22.74 6.06 -10.75
C ASN A 235 -24.07 6.84 -10.87
N ASP A 236 -24.30 7.57 -11.96
CA ASP A 236 -25.59 8.26 -12.17
C ASP A 236 -26.00 8.39 -13.66
N GLY A 237 -25.26 7.77 -14.58
CA GLY A 237 -25.43 7.91 -16.03
C GLY A 237 -25.20 9.31 -16.60
N ASN A 238 -25.08 10.35 -15.76
CA ASN A 238 -25.02 11.75 -16.19
C ASN A 238 -24.06 12.64 -15.34
N ILE A 239 -23.90 12.39 -14.02
CA ILE A 239 -23.02 13.16 -13.10
C ILE A 239 -22.13 12.24 -12.23
N GLY A 240 -21.90 10.99 -12.65
CA GLY A 240 -21.14 10.00 -11.87
C GLY A 240 -19.70 10.44 -11.58
N VAL A 241 -19.43 11.15 -10.49
CA VAL A 241 -18.07 11.60 -10.11
C VAL A 241 -17.57 10.74 -8.96
N GLY A 242 -16.33 10.29 -9.04
CA GLY A 242 -15.71 9.49 -7.99
C GLY A 242 -15.40 10.30 -6.74
N GLY A 243 -15.50 9.65 -5.59
CA GLY A 243 -15.16 10.25 -4.31
C GLY A 243 -13.67 10.54 -4.22
N LYS A 244 -13.29 11.66 -3.61
CA LYS A 244 -11.86 11.95 -3.36
C LYS A 244 -11.32 11.02 -2.27
N GLY A 245 -10.04 10.66 -2.36
CA GLY A 245 -9.34 10.00 -1.27
C GLY A 245 -9.18 10.92 -0.06
N GLY A 246 -9.18 10.34 1.14
CA GLY A 246 -8.93 11.04 2.39
C GLY A 246 -7.46 11.38 2.57
N THR A 247 -7.15 12.48 3.24
CA THR A 247 -5.76 12.84 3.54
C THR A 247 -5.17 11.91 4.58
N GLY A 248 -3.87 11.63 4.50
CA GLY A 248 -3.14 10.98 5.58
C GLY A 248 -3.05 11.86 6.83
N GLY A 249 -3.03 11.23 8.00
CA GLY A 249 -2.86 11.92 9.27
C GLY A 249 -1.42 12.42 9.47
N SER A 250 -1.24 13.49 10.24
CA SER A 250 0.11 13.98 10.58
C SER A 250 0.78 13.09 11.63
N GLY A 251 2.10 12.90 11.53
CA GLY A 251 2.91 12.35 12.62
C GLY A 251 3.02 13.34 13.78
N GLY A 252 3.22 12.84 15.00
CA GLY A 252 3.43 13.70 16.17
C GLY A 252 4.78 14.40 16.21
N LEU A 253 4.93 15.36 17.12
CA LEU A 253 6.09 16.27 17.18
C LEU A 253 7.45 15.55 17.10
N PHE A 254 7.62 14.43 17.80
CA PHE A 254 8.87 13.64 17.87
C PHE A 254 8.77 12.26 17.21
N SER A 255 7.73 12.04 16.39
CA SER A 255 7.47 10.79 15.69
C SER A 255 8.71 10.24 14.96
N GLY A 256 9.42 11.10 14.23
CA GLY A 256 10.62 10.68 13.48
C GLY A 256 11.82 10.25 14.33
N LEU A 257 11.84 10.56 15.63
CA LEU A 257 12.91 10.12 16.54
C LEU A 257 12.83 8.62 16.86
N VAL A 258 11.63 8.04 16.71
CA VAL A 258 11.37 6.60 16.81
C VAL A 258 11.01 5.99 15.45
N GLY A 259 11.25 6.76 14.38
CA GLY A 259 10.99 6.36 13.01
C GLY A 259 9.50 6.24 12.66
N GLY A 260 8.65 7.11 13.20
CA GLY A 260 7.31 7.38 12.69
C GLY A 260 7.28 8.55 11.69
N GLY A 261 6.19 8.64 10.92
CA GLY A 261 5.98 9.69 9.92
C GLY A 261 4.50 10.06 9.75
N GLY A 262 4.21 10.85 8.72
CA GLY A 262 2.84 11.11 8.29
C GLY A 262 2.22 9.89 7.61
N GLY A 263 0.91 9.73 7.75
CA GLY A 263 0.17 8.66 7.10
C GLY A 263 0.05 8.88 5.58
N THR A 264 -0.18 7.81 4.84
CA THR A 264 -0.43 7.88 3.39
C THR A 264 -1.80 8.49 3.08
N GLY A 265 -1.92 9.18 1.95
CA GLY A 265 -3.22 9.60 1.42
C GLY A 265 -3.99 8.43 0.82
N GLY A 266 -5.31 8.45 0.92
CA GLY A 266 -6.18 7.44 0.32
C GLY A 266 -6.33 7.62 -1.19
N GLY A 267 -6.57 6.52 -1.92
CA GLY A 267 -6.85 6.58 -3.36
C GLY A 267 -8.19 7.24 -3.69
N GLY A 268 -8.29 7.87 -4.85
CA GLY A 268 -9.54 8.39 -5.40
C GLY A 268 -10.45 7.27 -5.92
N GLY A 269 -11.76 7.47 -5.80
CA GLY A 269 -12.77 6.52 -6.25
C GLY A 269 -13.05 6.62 -7.74
N TYR A 270 -13.66 5.58 -8.30
CA TYR A 270 -14.17 5.57 -9.67
C TYR A 270 -15.32 6.57 -9.86
N GLY A 271 -15.41 7.22 -11.02
CA GLY A 271 -16.64 7.89 -11.46
C GLY A 271 -16.85 7.81 -12.97
N GLU A 272 -18.09 7.62 -13.43
CA GLU A 272 -18.43 7.56 -14.86
C GLU A 272 -17.99 8.80 -15.65
N THR A 273 -18.08 9.99 -15.07
CA THR A 273 -17.74 11.28 -15.71
C THR A 273 -16.37 11.80 -15.31
N ALA A 274 -15.96 11.60 -14.05
CA ALA A 274 -14.63 11.95 -13.58
C ALA A 274 -14.24 11.07 -12.39
N GLY A 275 -13.00 10.59 -12.39
CA GLY A 275 -12.41 9.93 -11.25
C GLY A 275 -12.16 10.89 -10.09
N GLY A 276 -12.23 10.37 -8.86
CA GLY A 276 -11.93 11.14 -7.67
C GLY A 276 -10.45 11.48 -7.58
N ALA A 277 -10.10 12.64 -7.04
CA ALA A 277 -8.69 12.95 -6.76
C ALA A 277 -8.14 12.05 -5.63
N GLY A 278 -6.85 11.74 -5.68
CA GLY A 278 -6.15 11.10 -4.57
C GLY A 278 -6.00 12.03 -3.37
N GLY A 279 -5.93 11.44 -2.18
CA GLY A 279 -5.73 12.14 -0.92
C GLY A 279 -4.29 12.62 -0.75
N VAL A 280 -4.09 13.77 -0.12
CA VAL A 280 -2.75 14.27 0.21
C VAL A 280 -2.12 13.43 1.32
N GLY A 281 -0.82 13.15 1.22
CA GLY A 281 -0.06 12.50 2.29
C GLY A 281 0.07 13.37 3.54
N GLY A 282 0.05 12.76 4.72
CA GLY A 282 0.19 13.42 6.00
C GLY A 282 1.59 14.03 6.18
N SER A 283 1.67 15.14 6.91
CA SER A 283 2.99 15.71 7.24
C SER A 283 3.71 14.84 8.27
N GLY A 284 5.04 14.79 8.18
CA GLY A 284 5.88 14.18 9.21
C GLY A 284 5.82 14.91 10.55
N GLY A 285 6.45 14.32 11.55
CA GLY A 285 6.59 14.95 12.87
C GLY A 285 7.32 16.29 12.78
N HIS A 286 6.81 17.30 13.47
CA HIS A 286 7.30 18.67 13.33
C HIS A 286 8.80 18.82 13.61
N PHE A 287 9.37 18.09 14.58
CA PHE A 287 10.81 18.13 14.84
C PHE A 287 11.57 17.28 13.81
N ALA A 288 11.15 16.01 13.71
CA ALA A 288 11.66 15.04 12.79
C ALA A 288 10.51 14.11 12.37
N GLY A 289 10.54 13.65 11.12
CA GLY A 289 9.60 12.67 10.62
C GLY A 289 9.34 12.85 9.14
N LEU A 290 8.82 11.82 8.52
CA LEU A 290 8.72 11.74 7.07
C LEU A 290 7.35 12.20 6.61
N GLY A 291 7.31 12.82 5.44
CA GLY A 291 6.03 13.02 4.77
C GLY A 291 5.44 11.68 4.31
N GLY A 292 4.14 11.50 4.53
CA GLY A 292 3.41 10.37 3.96
C GLY A 292 3.26 10.50 2.45
N ALA A 293 3.16 9.38 1.73
CA ALA A 293 2.90 9.39 0.29
C ALA A 293 1.48 9.92 -0.03
N GLY A 294 1.31 10.58 -1.17
CA GLY A 294 -0.01 10.91 -1.70
C GLY A 294 -0.74 9.70 -2.27
N GLY A 295 -2.06 9.72 -2.26
CA GLY A 295 -2.90 8.67 -2.84
C GLY A 295 -3.04 8.79 -4.36
N ALA A 296 -3.28 7.67 -5.04
CA ALA A 296 -3.54 7.64 -6.48
C ALA A 296 -4.87 8.32 -6.84
N GLY A 297 -4.96 8.89 -8.04
CA GLY A 297 -6.20 9.37 -8.62
C GLY A 297 -7.12 8.24 -9.09
N GLY A 298 -8.43 8.47 -9.05
CA GLY A 298 -9.45 7.51 -9.45
C GLY A 298 -9.66 7.45 -10.97
N TYR A 299 -10.25 6.36 -11.43
CA TYR A 299 -10.65 6.18 -12.83
C TYR A 299 -11.92 6.97 -13.16
N GLY A 300 -12.03 7.51 -14.38
CA GLY A 300 -13.31 7.94 -14.94
C GLY A 300 -13.28 8.26 -16.42
N ALA A 301 -14.32 8.93 -16.95
CA ALA A 301 -14.22 9.52 -18.29
C ALA A 301 -13.05 10.52 -18.31
N GLU A 302 -12.96 11.41 -17.32
CA GLU A 302 -11.73 12.10 -16.93
C GLU A 302 -11.05 11.39 -15.76
N GLY A 303 -9.72 11.34 -15.76
CA GLY A 303 -8.96 10.73 -14.67
C GLY A 303 -8.80 11.70 -13.49
N GLY A 304 -8.92 11.20 -12.27
CA GLY A 304 -8.69 12.01 -11.07
C GLY A 304 -7.20 12.35 -10.90
N VAL A 305 -6.87 13.54 -10.39
CA VAL A 305 -5.46 13.88 -10.11
C VAL A 305 -4.91 13.08 -8.93
N GLY A 306 -3.61 12.77 -8.95
CA GLY A 306 -2.91 12.19 -7.81
C GLY A 306 -2.79 13.18 -6.64
N GLY A 307 -2.81 12.66 -5.42
CA GLY A 307 -2.60 13.46 -4.20
C GLY A 307 -1.14 13.85 -4.04
N SER A 308 -0.84 15.05 -3.51
CA SER A 308 0.54 15.43 -3.22
C SER A 308 1.11 14.64 -2.04
N GLY A 309 2.43 14.45 -2.01
CA GLY A 309 3.13 13.94 -0.84
C GLY A 309 3.12 14.91 0.32
N GLY A 310 3.17 14.38 1.54
CA GLY A 310 3.27 15.15 2.77
C GLY A 310 4.65 15.77 2.94
N ARG A 311 4.75 16.85 3.72
CA ARG A 311 6.06 17.46 4.03
C ARG A 311 6.81 16.65 5.08
N GLY A 312 8.14 16.62 4.99
CA GLY A 312 9.00 16.14 6.06
C GLY A 312 8.98 17.08 7.28
N GLY A 313 9.57 16.63 8.39
CA GLY A 313 9.74 17.38 9.62
C GLY A 313 10.68 18.57 9.45
N LEU A 314 10.63 19.55 10.37
CA LEU A 314 11.37 20.80 10.23
C LEU A 314 12.88 20.58 10.14
N PHE A 315 13.47 19.75 11.01
CA PHE A 315 14.91 19.54 11.02
C PHE A 315 15.33 18.34 10.19
N TYR A 316 14.62 17.21 10.33
CA TYR A 316 14.92 15.97 9.65
C TYR A 316 13.67 15.34 9.05
N GLY A 317 13.80 14.79 7.85
CA GLY A 317 12.79 13.98 7.21
C GLY A 317 12.60 14.35 5.75
N ASN A 318 12.62 13.32 4.91
CA ASN A 318 12.32 13.48 3.50
C ASN A 318 10.83 13.81 3.31
N GLY A 319 10.54 14.53 2.23
CA GLY A 319 9.17 14.71 1.78
C GLY A 319 8.58 13.41 1.24
N GLY A 320 7.26 13.24 1.36
CA GLY A 320 6.55 12.09 0.82
C GLY A 320 6.48 12.13 -0.71
N ALA A 321 6.39 10.96 -1.34
CA ALA A 321 6.16 10.87 -2.78
C ALA A 321 4.75 11.37 -3.14
N GLY A 322 4.58 11.97 -4.32
CA GLY A 322 3.27 12.26 -4.89
C GLY A 322 2.58 10.98 -5.39
N GLY A 323 1.25 10.95 -5.30
CA GLY A 323 0.43 9.86 -5.82
C GLY A 323 0.29 9.93 -7.34
N THR A 324 -0.01 8.81 -7.98
CA THR A 324 -0.19 8.74 -9.43
C THR A 324 -1.49 9.39 -9.89
N GLY A 325 -1.52 9.82 -11.14
CA GLY A 325 -2.73 10.29 -11.81
C GLY A 325 -3.67 9.15 -12.20
N GLY A 326 -4.96 9.40 -12.12
CA GLY A 326 -6.02 8.47 -12.44
C GLY A 326 -6.22 8.28 -13.94
N VAL A 327 -6.80 7.14 -14.29
CA VAL A 327 -7.02 6.73 -15.69
C VAL A 327 -8.26 7.40 -16.29
N ALA A 328 -8.18 7.76 -17.57
CA ALA A 328 -9.29 8.32 -18.35
C ALA A 328 -9.69 7.45 -19.54
N TYR A 329 -11.01 7.29 -19.73
CA TYR A 329 -11.55 6.56 -20.88
C TYR A 329 -12.00 7.48 -22.03
N TYR A 330 -12.70 8.58 -21.73
CA TYR A 330 -13.26 9.51 -22.73
C TYR A 330 -12.76 10.96 -22.62
N GLY A 331 -11.79 11.23 -21.74
CA GLY A 331 -11.26 12.56 -21.48
C GLY A 331 -9.77 12.52 -21.15
N THR A 332 -9.26 13.60 -20.58
CA THR A 332 -7.85 13.67 -20.17
C THR A 332 -7.61 12.87 -18.90
N ALA A 333 -6.52 12.13 -18.86
CA ALA A 333 -6.11 11.44 -17.64
C ALA A 333 -5.59 12.41 -16.58
N GLY A 334 -5.65 11.98 -15.32
CA GLY A 334 -5.27 12.82 -14.21
C GLY A 334 -3.77 13.05 -14.16
N ALA A 335 -3.34 14.26 -13.79
CA ALA A 335 -1.93 14.51 -13.51
C ALA A 335 -1.46 13.80 -12.22
N GLY A 336 -0.19 13.48 -12.14
CA GLY A 336 0.45 13.02 -10.92
C GLY A 336 0.52 14.12 -9.85
N GLY A 337 0.47 13.72 -8.58
CA GLY A 337 0.62 14.61 -7.45
C GLY A 337 2.06 15.09 -7.27
N GLY A 338 2.24 16.30 -6.74
CA GLY A 338 3.58 16.81 -6.42
C GLY A 338 4.22 16.07 -5.23
N GLY A 339 5.54 15.95 -5.22
CA GLY A 339 6.30 15.49 -4.08
C GLY A 339 6.28 16.49 -2.92
N GLY A 340 6.39 15.99 -1.70
CA GLY A 340 6.44 16.81 -0.50
C GLY A 340 7.80 17.49 -0.32
N ASN A 341 7.83 18.64 0.34
CA ASN A 341 9.09 19.32 0.66
C ASN A 341 9.82 18.64 1.84
N ALA A 342 11.14 18.74 1.85
CA ALA A 342 12.01 18.16 2.87
C ALA A 342 12.14 19.04 4.13
N GLY A 343 12.71 18.44 5.18
CA GLY A 343 13.28 19.17 6.32
C GLY A 343 14.58 19.93 6.00
N LEU A 344 15.10 20.64 6.98
CA LEU A 344 16.26 21.51 6.82
C LEU A 344 17.58 20.75 6.64
N LEU A 345 17.81 19.65 7.36
CA LEU A 345 19.13 19.04 7.51
C LEU A 345 19.15 17.61 6.97
N PHE A 346 20.04 17.36 6.01
CA PHE A 346 20.28 16.06 5.38
C PHE A 346 18.99 15.35 4.96
N SER A 347 18.09 16.11 4.34
CA SER A 347 16.74 15.67 4.00
C SER A 347 16.41 16.05 2.57
N ASN A 348 15.78 15.14 1.84
CA ASN A 348 15.53 15.29 0.42
C ASN A 348 14.05 15.52 0.11
N GLY A 349 13.78 16.24 -0.97
CA GLY A 349 12.43 16.44 -1.46
C GLY A 349 11.82 15.13 -1.95
N GLY A 350 10.51 14.96 -1.76
CA GLY A 350 9.80 13.79 -2.25
C GLY A 350 9.72 13.77 -3.78
N ALA A 351 9.69 12.58 -4.38
CA ALA A 351 9.47 12.45 -5.82
C ALA A 351 8.04 12.87 -6.21
N GLY A 352 7.87 13.42 -7.42
CA GLY A 352 6.56 13.62 -8.01
C GLY A 352 5.92 12.32 -8.48
N GLY A 353 4.58 12.24 -8.45
CA GLY A 353 3.82 11.09 -8.91
C GLY A 353 3.75 11.03 -10.44
N ALA A 354 3.59 9.83 -11.00
CA ALA A 354 3.42 9.66 -12.44
C ALA A 354 2.03 10.16 -12.91
N GLY A 355 1.94 10.60 -14.17
CA GLY A 355 0.67 10.95 -14.80
C GLY A 355 -0.17 9.72 -15.17
N GLY A 356 -1.49 9.92 -15.26
CA GLY A 356 -2.45 8.85 -15.56
C GLY A 356 -2.52 8.47 -17.04
N TYR A 357 -3.03 7.27 -17.30
CA TYR A 357 -3.23 6.72 -18.63
C TYR A 357 -4.55 7.21 -19.28
N SER A 358 -4.55 7.52 -20.58
CA SER A 358 -5.75 7.86 -21.36
C SER A 358 -5.97 6.94 -22.56
N TYR A 359 -7.23 6.59 -22.84
CA TYR A 359 -7.55 5.74 -23.98
C TYR A 359 -7.58 6.49 -25.32
N PHE A 360 -8.31 7.60 -25.41
CA PHE A 360 -8.51 8.33 -26.67
C PHE A 360 -7.90 9.75 -26.70
N PHE A 361 -7.65 10.35 -25.54
CA PHE A 361 -7.29 11.77 -25.40
C PHE A 361 -5.92 11.95 -24.72
N GLY A 362 -5.62 13.14 -24.20
CA GLY A 362 -4.37 13.44 -23.54
C GLY A 362 -4.17 12.63 -22.26
N ALA A 363 -2.96 12.10 -22.08
CA ALA A 363 -2.57 11.49 -20.82
C ALA A 363 -2.22 12.55 -19.77
N GLY A 364 -2.10 12.14 -18.52
CA GLY A 364 -1.81 13.05 -17.43
C GLY A 364 -0.34 13.45 -17.39
N ASN A 365 -0.04 14.68 -17.00
CA ASN A 365 1.35 15.08 -16.78
C ASN A 365 1.91 14.48 -15.48
N GLY A 366 3.22 14.31 -15.42
CA GLY A 366 3.92 13.96 -14.18
C GLY A 366 3.87 15.10 -13.16
N GLY A 367 3.83 14.74 -11.88
CA GLY A 367 3.88 15.69 -10.77
C GLY A 367 5.29 16.25 -10.55
N ALA A 368 5.40 17.48 -10.03
CA ALA A 368 6.71 18.05 -9.71
C ALA A 368 7.34 17.36 -8.49
N GLY A 369 8.66 17.27 -8.44
CA GLY A 369 9.41 16.88 -7.25
C GLY A 369 9.39 17.97 -6.17
N GLY A 370 9.51 17.57 -4.91
CA GLY A 370 9.53 18.47 -3.77
C GLY A 370 10.88 19.18 -3.59
N ASP A 371 10.86 20.35 -2.96
CA ASP A 371 12.07 21.12 -2.68
C ASP A 371 12.81 20.59 -1.44
N ALA A 372 14.14 20.70 -1.44
CA ALA A 372 14.98 20.49 -0.27
C ALA A 372 15.06 21.72 0.65
N GLY A 373 15.56 21.51 1.88
CA GLY A 373 15.76 22.56 2.88
C GLY A 373 17.13 23.25 2.79
N LEU A 374 17.93 23.17 3.86
CA LEU A 374 19.28 23.79 3.92
C LEU A 374 20.35 22.86 3.34
N LEU A 375 20.32 21.58 3.73
CA LEU A 375 21.24 20.53 3.31
C LEU A 375 20.41 19.35 2.77
N GLY A 376 20.45 19.11 1.47
CA GLY A 376 19.70 18.02 0.86
C GLY A 376 19.41 18.22 -0.61
N PHE A 377 18.90 17.16 -1.24
CA PHE A 377 18.69 17.09 -2.68
C PHE A 377 17.22 17.31 -3.04
N GLY A 378 16.96 18.02 -4.14
CA GLY A 378 15.61 18.20 -4.65
C GLY A 378 15.01 16.88 -5.13
N GLY A 379 13.71 16.71 -4.97
CA GLY A 379 13.00 15.51 -5.42
C GLY A 379 12.96 15.41 -6.94
N THR A 380 12.97 14.20 -7.49
CA THR A 380 12.80 13.98 -8.93
C THR A 380 11.37 14.26 -9.37
N GLY A 381 11.18 14.83 -10.56
CA GLY A 381 9.86 14.96 -11.17
C GLY A 381 9.29 13.60 -11.59
N GLY A 382 7.96 13.47 -11.55
CA GLY A 382 7.25 12.27 -11.96
C GLY A 382 7.20 12.11 -13.48
N ALA A 383 7.07 10.87 -13.97
CA ALA A 383 6.93 10.60 -15.40
C ALA A 383 5.56 11.05 -15.93
N GLY A 384 5.48 11.48 -17.19
CA GLY A 384 4.22 11.71 -17.88
C GLY A 384 3.45 10.40 -18.15
N GLY A 385 2.13 10.49 -18.28
CA GLY A 385 1.26 9.34 -18.53
C GLY A 385 1.23 8.90 -20.00
N PHE A 386 0.72 7.70 -20.26
CA PHE A 386 0.59 7.13 -21.60
C PHE A 386 -0.77 7.49 -22.25
N SER A 387 -0.78 7.77 -23.57
CA SER A 387 -2.01 7.89 -24.37
C SER A 387 -2.03 6.90 -25.52
N SER A 388 -3.13 6.15 -25.68
CA SER A 388 -3.37 5.34 -26.90
C SER A 388 -4.02 6.13 -28.04
N GLY A 389 -4.30 7.43 -27.85
CA GLY A 389 -4.91 8.32 -28.85
C GLY A 389 -4.23 8.26 -30.23
N PRO A 390 -2.90 8.44 -30.34
CA PRO A 390 -2.21 8.45 -31.63
C PRO A 390 -2.29 7.14 -32.40
N VAL A 391 -2.35 6.01 -31.69
CA VAL A 391 -2.46 4.68 -32.30
C VAL A 391 -3.88 4.37 -32.75
N LEU A 392 -4.87 4.95 -32.06
CA LEU A 392 -6.29 4.81 -32.38
C LEU A 392 -6.82 5.94 -33.27
N GLN A 393 -5.95 6.75 -33.88
CA GLN A 393 -6.30 7.92 -34.72
C GLN A 393 -7.13 8.99 -33.99
N GLY A 394 -7.03 9.03 -32.65
CA GLY A 394 -7.58 10.07 -31.77
C GLY A 394 -6.62 11.25 -31.58
N ALA A 395 -7.13 12.37 -31.03
CA ALA A 395 -6.40 13.63 -30.88
C ALA A 395 -5.63 13.78 -29.54
N GLY A 396 -5.11 12.67 -28.98
CA GLY A 396 -4.46 12.64 -27.66
C GLY A 396 -2.94 12.57 -27.74
N ASN A 397 -2.24 13.25 -26.83
CA ASN A 397 -0.79 13.09 -26.62
C ASN A 397 -0.49 12.39 -25.28
N GLY A 398 0.69 11.81 -25.13
CA GLY A 398 1.25 11.43 -23.84
C GLY A 398 1.43 12.66 -22.94
N GLY A 399 1.63 12.41 -21.65
CA GLY A 399 1.81 13.48 -20.68
C GLY A 399 3.22 14.04 -20.69
N ASP A 400 3.38 15.30 -20.32
CA ASP A 400 4.70 15.86 -20.08
C ASP A 400 5.29 15.32 -18.75
N GLY A 401 6.62 15.27 -18.68
CA GLY A 401 7.32 14.96 -17.44
C GLY A 401 7.21 16.09 -16.41
N GLY A 402 7.16 15.74 -15.13
CA GLY A 402 7.12 16.71 -14.03
C GLY A 402 8.47 17.39 -13.81
N ALA A 403 8.47 18.62 -13.30
CA ALA A 403 9.71 19.32 -12.97
C ALA A 403 10.40 18.70 -11.75
N GLY A 404 11.74 18.73 -11.70
CA GLY A 404 12.51 18.40 -10.50
C GLY A 404 12.47 19.53 -9.46
N GLY A 405 12.58 19.16 -8.18
CA GLY A 405 12.59 20.09 -7.06
C GLY A 405 13.94 20.80 -6.88
N ARG A 406 13.95 21.92 -6.18
CA ARG A 406 15.18 22.67 -5.90
C ARG A 406 16.07 21.96 -4.89
N GLY A 407 17.38 22.08 -5.08
CA GLY A 407 18.39 21.63 -4.13
C GLY A 407 18.47 22.51 -2.89
N GLY A 408 19.19 22.02 -1.87
CA GLY A 408 19.33 22.72 -0.59
C GLY A 408 19.99 24.10 -0.71
N LEU A 409 19.60 25.01 0.18
CA LEU A 409 20.09 26.39 0.17
C LEU A 409 21.62 26.50 0.28
N LEU A 410 22.25 25.62 1.08
CA LEU A 410 23.70 25.58 1.26
C LEU A 410 24.35 24.46 0.46
N PHE A 411 23.81 23.24 0.56
CA PHE A 411 24.35 22.07 -0.12
C PHE A 411 23.24 21.17 -0.66
N GLY A 412 23.38 20.80 -1.92
CA GLY A 412 22.63 19.74 -2.57
C GLY A 412 22.23 20.08 -4.00
N ASN A 413 22.12 19.04 -4.81
CA ASN A 413 21.74 19.15 -6.21
C ASN A 413 20.24 19.40 -6.35
N GLY A 414 19.86 20.08 -7.44
CA GLY A 414 18.46 20.11 -7.86
C GLY A 414 18.03 18.75 -8.41
N GLY A 415 16.77 18.39 -8.19
CA GLY A 415 16.23 17.11 -8.66
C GLY A 415 16.14 17.04 -10.18
N ALA A 416 16.27 15.85 -10.75
CA ALA A 416 16.06 15.63 -12.18
C ALA A 416 14.58 15.84 -12.56
N GLY A 417 14.35 16.36 -13.77
CA GLY A 417 13.02 16.38 -14.39
C GLY A 417 12.56 14.97 -14.78
N GLY A 418 11.26 14.74 -14.70
CA GLY A 418 10.65 13.47 -15.10
C GLY A 418 10.69 13.24 -16.61
N ALA A 419 10.73 11.98 -17.02
CA ALA A 419 10.58 11.62 -18.42
C ALA A 419 9.16 11.93 -18.91
N ALA A 420 9.03 12.26 -20.19
CA ALA A 420 7.74 12.40 -20.84
C ALA A 420 7.06 11.03 -20.99
N GLY A 421 5.74 11.04 -21.04
CA GLY A 421 4.94 9.86 -21.33
C GLY A 421 4.86 9.58 -22.83
N GLU A 422 4.42 8.37 -23.15
CA GLU A 422 4.31 7.86 -24.51
C GLU A 422 3.00 8.26 -25.19
N GLY A 423 3.07 8.46 -26.51
CA GLY A 423 1.92 8.74 -27.38
C GLY A 423 1.94 10.13 -28.02
N GLY A 424 2.73 10.36 -29.08
CA GLY A 424 2.77 11.66 -29.77
C GLY A 424 3.81 12.63 -29.18
N PRO A 425 3.82 13.91 -29.59
CA PRO A 425 4.85 14.86 -29.16
C PRO A 425 4.66 15.25 -27.69
N THR A 426 5.69 14.97 -26.89
CA THR A 426 5.70 15.22 -25.44
C THR A 426 7.03 15.84 -24.99
N SER A 427 7.01 16.56 -23.87
CA SER A 427 8.20 17.23 -23.31
C SER A 427 8.66 16.55 -22.03
N GLY A 428 9.97 16.38 -21.88
CA GLY A 428 10.53 16.03 -20.59
C GLY A 428 10.43 17.19 -19.60
N GLY A 429 10.35 16.87 -18.31
CA GLY A 429 10.26 17.88 -17.26
C GLY A 429 11.54 18.69 -17.09
N ALA A 430 11.44 19.92 -16.59
CA ALA A 430 12.62 20.72 -16.27
C ALA A 430 13.39 20.14 -15.06
N GLY A 431 14.71 20.22 -15.06
CA GLY A 431 15.54 19.95 -13.90
C GLY A 431 15.46 21.08 -12.86
N GLY A 432 15.55 20.73 -11.59
CA GLY A 432 15.55 21.68 -10.49
C GLY A 432 16.87 22.43 -10.36
N ASN A 433 16.83 23.66 -9.85
CA ASN A 433 18.06 24.44 -9.62
C ASN A 433 18.74 24.04 -8.30
N ALA A 434 20.07 24.09 -8.27
CA ALA A 434 20.82 24.20 -7.03
C ALA A 434 20.93 25.67 -6.59
N VAL A 435 21.45 25.91 -5.38
CA VAL A 435 21.51 27.27 -4.79
C VAL A 435 22.95 27.75 -4.57
N LEU A 436 23.68 27.19 -3.60
CA LEU A 436 25.05 27.62 -3.29
C LEU A 436 26.10 26.58 -3.72
N ILE A 437 26.01 25.37 -3.17
CA ILE A 437 26.85 24.23 -3.54
C ILE A 437 25.93 23.10 -4.03
N GLY A 438 26.08 22.69 -5.28
CA GLY A 438 25.20 21.69 -5.87
C GLY A 438 25.18 21.81 -7.39
N ASN A 439 25.00 20.69 -8.08
CA ASN A 439 24.71 20.69 -9.50
C ASN A 439 23.23 21.03 -9.73
N GLY A 440 22.94 21.70 -10.84
CA GLY A 440 21.56 21.79 -11.33
C GLY A 440 21.08 20.41 -11.77
N GLY A 441 19.80 20.10 -11.59
CA GLY A 441 19.23 18.82 -12.00
C GLY A 441 19.15 18.69 -13.52
N ASN A 442 19.25 17.47 -14.04
CA ASN A 442 19.09 17.22 -15.47
C ASN A 442 17.65 17.48 -15.93
N GLY A 443 17.49 18.01 -17.14
CA GLY A 443 16.19 17.99 -17.82
C GLY A 443 15.77 16.57 -18.16
N GLY A 444 14.48 16.27 -18.03
CA GLY A 444 13.88 15.01 -18.42
C GLY A 444 13.90 14.82 -19.94
N LEU A 445 13.81 13.57 -20.37
CA LEU A 445 13.77 13.19 -21.78
C LEU A 445 12.32 13.12 -22.30
N GLY A 446 12.14 13.52 -23.56
CA GLY A 446 10.88 13.47 -24.31
C GLY A 446 11.16 13.81 -25.78
N SER A 447 10.12 13.97 -26.60
CA SER A 447 10.29 14.50 -27.97
C SER A 447 10.97 15.87 -27.96
N THR A 448 10.71 16.66 -26.91
CA THR A 448 11.52 17.81 -26.52
C THR A 448 12.18 17.51 -25.18
N VAL A 449 13.50 17.67 -25.11
CA VAL A 449 14.24 17.53 -23.85
C VAL A 449 13.91 18.72 -22.94
N GLY A 450 13.56 18.44 -21.69
CA GLY A 450 13.33 19.47 -20.69
C GLY A 450 14.60 20.30 -20.43
N SER A 451 14.43 21.54 -19.98
CA SER A 451 15.58 22.37 -19.61
C SER A 451 16.25 21.83 -18.35
N GLY A 452 17.58 21.72 -18.33
CA GLY A 452 18.34 21.46 -17.11
C GLY A 452 18.26 22.63 -16.13
N GLY A 453 18.53 22.34 -14.87
CA GLY A 453 18.64 23.34 -13.81
C GLY A 453 19.99 24.04 -13.81
N ILE A 454 20.02 25.25 -13.26
CA ILE A 454 21.25 26.02 -13.02
C ILE A 454 21.94 25.52 -11.75
N ALA A 455 23.28 25.45 -11.80
CA ALA A 455 24.13 25.05 -10.69
C ALA A 455 24.17 26.06 -9.54
N GLY A 456 24.74 25.63 -8.42
CA GLY A 456 25.03 26.47 -7.28
C GLY A 456 26.00 27.60 -7.62
N ALA A 457 25.76 28.78 -7.04
CA ALA A 457 26.52 29.98 -7.33
C ALA A 457 28.00 29.96 -6.89
N LEU A 458 28.41 28.99 -6.07
CA LEU A 458 29.79 28.81 -5.63
C LEU A 458 30.45 27.57 -6.25
N LEU A 459 29.76 26.43 -6.23
CA LEU A 459 30.29 25.17 -6.73
C LEU A 459 29.17 24.30 -7.28
N GLY A 460 29.39 23.75 -8.47
CA GLY A 460 28.49 22.81 -9.12
C GLY A 460 28.43 23.02 -10.62
N LEU A 461 28.08 21.94 -11.33
CA LEU A 461 27.86 21.95 -12.77
C LEU A 461 26.39 22.15 -13.10
N ASP A 462 26.10 22.84 -14.20
CA ASP A 462 24.74 22.95 -14.68
C ASP A 462 24.19 21.58 -15.08
N GLY A 463 22.87 21.42 -14.97
CA GLY A 463 22.21 20.19 -15.40
C GLY A 463 22.27 20.02 -16.91
N TYR A 464 22.11 18.78 -17.38
CA TYR A 464 22.00 18.50 -18.82
C TYR A 464 20.87 19.32 -19.45
N ASN A 465 21.18 19.98 -20.57
CA ASN A 465 20.29 20.90 -21.30
C ASN A 465 19.89 22.17 -20.51
N ALA A 466 20.71 22.62 -19.55
CA ALA A 466 20.46 23.86 -18.84
C ALA A 466 20.57 25.09 -19.75
N PRO A 467 19.76 26.14 -19.50
CA PRO A 467 19.84 27.37 -20.27
C PRO A 467 21.18 28.08 -20.00
N THR A 468 21.74 28.70 -21.04
CA THR A 468 23.00 29.43 -20.92
C THR A 468 22.84 30.66 -20.01
N SER A 469 23.66 30.75 -18.97
CA SER A 469 23.64 31.88 -18.04
C SER A 469 24.21 33.15 -18.67
N ALA A 470 23.49 34.26 -18.55
CA ALA A 470 23.97 35.58 -18.97
C ALA A 470 24.98 36.19 -17.96
N ASN A 471 25.20 35.55 -16.81
CA ASN A 471 26.15 36.02 -15.80
C ASN A 471 27.57 35.54 -16.14
N PRO A 472 28.53 36.46 -16.41
CA PRO A 472 29.89 36.08 -16.79
C PRO A 472 30.63 35.32 -15.68
N LEU A 473 30.28 35.53 -14.39
CA LEU A 473 30.88 34.79 -13.28
C LEU A 473 30.47 33.32 -13.30
N HIS A 474 29.21 33.04 -13.64
CA HIS A 474 28.73 31.66 -13.76
C HIS A 474 29.40 30.95 -14.93
N ALA A 475 29.53 31.60 -16.08
CA ALA A 475 30.24 31.04 -17.23
C ALA A 475 31.71 30.71 -16.90
N ALA A 476 32.40 31.60 -16.19
CA ALA A 476 33.77 31.36 -15.73
C ALA A 476 33.86 30.18 -14.72
N GLN A 477 32.87 30.06 -13.82
CA GLN A 477 32.77 28.92 -12.91
C GLN A 477 32.64 27.59 -13.68
N GLN A 478 31.72 27.50 -14.66
CA GLN A 478 31.55 26.28 -15.46
C GLN A 478 32.84 25.91 -16.23
N GLN A 479 33.56 26.89 -16.78
CA GLN A 479 34.85 26.65 -17.45
C GLN A 479 35.93 26.12 -16.49
N LEU A 480 36.03 26.70 -15.29
CA LEU A 480 36.98 26.25 -14.29
C LEU A 480 36.69 24.80 -13.85
N LEU A 481 35.41 24.45 -13.68
CA LEU A 481 35.01 23.09 -13.30
C LEU A 481 35.33 22.07 -14.39
N ASN A 482 35.23 22.43 -15.67
CA ASN A 482 35.69 21.57 -16.76
C ASN A 482 37.21 21.30 -16.69
N VAL A 483 38.02 22.29 -16.33
CA VAL A 483 39.47 22.12 -16.10
C VAL A 483 39.73 21.19 -14.91
N VAL A 484 38.94 21.30 -13.84
CA VAL A 484 39.04 20.43 -12.66
C VAL A 484 38.63 18.99 -13.00
N ASN A 485 37.60 18.80 -13.83
CA ASN A 485 37.11 17.49 -14.21
C ASN A 485 38.04 16.77 -15.19
N ALA A 486 38.67 17.47 -16.12
CA ALA A 486 39.41 16.86 -17.23
C ALA A 486 40.46 15.80 -16.81
N PRO A 487 41.29 15.99 -15.76
CA PRO A 487 42.22 14.96 -15.31
C PRO A 487 41.52 13.71 -14.77
N VAL A 488 40.42 13.88 -14.02
CA VAL A 488 39.66 12.77 -13.41
C VAL A 488 38.87 12.01 -14.47
N GLU A 489 38.27 12.74 -15.41
CA GLU A 489 37.54 12.16 -16.54
C GLU A 489 38.48 11.40 -17.48
N SER A 490 39.67 11.94 -17.78
CA SER A 490 40.68 11.22 -18.56
C SER A 490 41.20 9.96 -17.85
N LEU A 491 41.26 9.95 -16.52
CA LEU A 491 41.79 8.83 -15.75
C LEU A 491 40.74 7.74 -15.51
N THR A 492 39.48 8.12 -15.30
CA THR A 492 38.42 7.23 -14.79
C THR A 492 37.22 7.09 -15.72
N GLY A 493 37.16 7.86 -16.80
CA GLY A 493 36.00 7.94 -17.69
C GLY A 493 34.78 8.65 -17.08
N ARG A 494 34.94 9.29 -15.91
CA ARG A 494 33.87 9.98 -15.18
C ARG A 494 34.38 11.31 -14.60
N PRO A 495 33.57 12.38 -14.60
CA PRO A 495 33.98 13.64 -13.99
C PRO A 495 34.10 13.51 -12.46
N LEU A 496 34.74 14.50 -11.83
CA LEU A 496 34.72 14.61 -10.37
C LEU A 496 33.39 15.22 -9.89
N ILE A 497 32.97 16.29 -10.55
CA ILE A 497 31.73 17.05 -10.27
C ILE A 497 30.92 17.15 -11.56
N GLY A 498 29.68 16.70 -11.53
CA GLY A 498 28.76 16.79 -12.66
C GLY A 498 27.77 15.64 -12.61
N ASN A 499 26.59 15.83 -13.17
CA ASN A 499 25.62 14.75 -13.26
C ASN A 499 26.00 13.79 -14.38
N GLY A 500 25.51 12.57 -14.29
CA GLY A 500 25.59 11.63 -15.39
C GLY A 500 24.71 12.12 -16.55
N ASP A 501 25.20 11.95 -17.77
CA ASP A 501 24.39 12.23 -18.95
C ASP A 501 23.17 11.30 -18.98
N PRO A 502 21.99 11.81 -19.34
CA PRO A 502 20.88 10.96 -19.69
C PRO A 502 21.22 10.03 -20.85
N GLY A 503 20.57 8.86 -20.90
CA GLY A 503 20.63 7.99 -22.07
C GLY A 503 20.09 8.72 -23.31
N ALA A 504 20.49 8.28 -24.50
CA ALA A 504 20.00 8.87 -25.74
C ALA A 504 18.52 8.53 -25.96
N PHE A 505 17.66 9.52 -26.18
CA PHE A 505 16.22 9.30 -26.38
C PHE A 505 15.94 8.28 -27.50
N GLY A 506 15.04 7.34 -27.24
CA GLY A 506 14.67 6.27 -28.18
C GLY A 506 15.61 5.07 -28.20
N THR A 507 16.72 5.08 -27.48
CA THR A 507 17.67 3.95 -27.52
C THR A 507 17.38 2.87 -26.48
N GLY A 508 16.70 3.23 -25.38
CA GLY A 508 16.64 2.38 -24.19
C GLY A 508 17.98 2.29 -23.44
N ASP A 509 18.95 3.15 -23.78
CA ASP A 509 20.25 3.16 -23.11
C ASP A 509 20.14 3.61 -21.65
N ALA A 510 20.97 3.01 -20.80
CA ALA A 510 21.11 3.44 -19.43
C ALA A 510 21.71 4.85 -19.33
N GLY A 511 21.27 5.60 -18.33
CA GLY A 511 21.89 6.86 -17.96
C GLY A 511 23.30 6.62 -17.42
N LYS A 512 24.22 7.54 -17.71
CA LYS A 512 25.59 7.44 -17.19
C LYS A 512 25.62 7.70 -15.69
N ALA A 513 26.65 7.17 -15.03
CA ALA A 513 26.87 7.47 -13.63
C ALA A 513 27.27 8.95 -13.42
N GLY A 514 26.87 9.54 -12.30
CA GLY A 514 27.29 10.86 -11.88
C GLY A 514 28.79 10.96 -11.59
N GLY A 515 29.29 12.17 -11.41
CA GLY A 515 30.67 12.43 -11.04
C GLY A 515 31.05 11.81 -9.70
N TRP A 516 32.32 11.50 -9.49
CA TRP A 516 32.77 10.75 -8.32
C TRP A 516 32.45 11.41 -6.98
N LEU A 517 32.57 12.74 -6.90
CA LEU A 517 32.35 13.50 -5.66
C LEU A 517 30.91 14.00 -5.57
N LEU A 518 30.48 14.81 -6.54
CA LEU A 518 29.17 15.44 -6.55
C LEU A 518 28.51 15.25 -7.92
N GLY A 519 27.42 14.51 -7.96
CA GLY A 519 26.77 14.21 -9.22
C GLY A 519 25.60 13.27 -9.05
N ASP A 520 24.45 13.70 -9.56
CA ASP A 520 23.30 12.82 -9.71
C ASP A 520 23.56 11.85 -10.85
N GLY A 521 22.88 10.70 -10.80
CA GLY A 521 22.87 9.78 -11.92
C GLY A 521 22.13 10.35 -13.13
N GLY A 522 22.58 10.01 -14.33
CA GLY A 522 21.83 10.32 -15.55
C GLY A 522 20.53 9.54 -15.62
N ALA A 523 19.47 10.14 -16.17
CA ALA A 523 18.22 9.43 -16.42
C ALA A 523 18.41 8.35 -17.50
N GLY A 524 17.79 7.19 -17.34
CA GLY A 524 17.70 6.20 -18.40
C GLY A 524 16.85 6.71 -19.55
N ALA A 525 17.19 6.32 -20.78
CA ALA A 525 16.40 6.67 -21.94
C ALA A 525 15.14 5.81 -22.03
N ALA A 526 14.06 6.39 -22.54
CA ALA A 526 12.98 5.59 -23.10
C ALA A 526 13.50 4.82 -24.33
N ALA A 527 12.98 3.61 -24.56
CA ALA A 527 13.27 2.83 -25.76
C ALA A 527 12.56 3.41 -27.01
N GLU A 528 12.87 2.88 -28.19
CA GLU A 528 12.30 3.32 -29.47
C GLU A 528 10.88 2.76 -29.66
N GLY A 529 9.91 3.64 -29.95
CA GLY A 529 8.50 3.27 -30.10
C GLY A 529 8.25 2.17 -31.13
N GLY A 530 7.40 1.19 -30.79
CA GLY A 530 6.97 0.11 -31.68
C GLY A 530 7.79 -1.19 -31.60
N SER A 531 8.86 -1.22 -30.79
CA SER A 531 9.71 -2.40 -30.62
C SER A 531 9.49 -3.17 -29.30
N GLY A 532 8.75 -2.60 -28.34
CA GLY A 532 8.65 -3.10 -26.96
C GLY A 532 9.98 -3.20 -26.24
N GLY A 533 10.93 -2.35 -26.60
CA GLY A 533 12.18 -2.20 -25.86
C GLY A 533 11.91 -1.71 -24.44
N ASP A 534 12.68 -2.25 -23.50
CA ASP A 534 12.73 -1.83 -22.12
C ASP A 534 13.34 -0.43 -22.01
N GLY A 535 12.91 0.34 -21.02
CA GLY A 535 13.55 1.60 -20.65
C GLY A 535 14.94 1.35 -20.05
N GLY A 536 15.87 2.26 -20.34
CA GLY A 536 17.22 2.21 -19.79
C GLY A 536 17.23 2.41 -18.29
N ALA A 537 18.17 1.76 -17.59
CA ALA A 537 18.35 2.02 -16.16
C ALA A 537 18.87 3.44 -15.90
N GLY A 538 18.48 4.03 -14.77
CA GLY A 538 19.08 5.24 -14.27
C GLY A 538 20.54 5.01 -13.85
N GLY A 539 21.39 6.00 -14.10
CA GLY A 539 22.78 5.98 -13.67
C GLY A 539 22.91 6.05 -12.15
N ALA A 540 23.96 5.46 -11.60
CA ALA A 540 24.26 5.63 -10.18
C ALA A 540 24.86 7.01 -9.91
N ALA A 541 24.55 7.60 -8.76
CA ALA A 541 25.19 8.82 -8.28
C ALA A 541 26.63 8.59 -7.79
N GLY A 542 27.31 9.69 -7.51
CA GLY A 542 28.66 9.73 -6.94
C GLY A 542 28.76 9.41 -5.45
N LEU A 543 29.64 10.13 -4.75
CA LEU A 543 29.68 10.14 -3.29
C LEU A 543 28.45 10.86 -2.71
N PHE A 544 28.09 12.00 -3.33
CA PHE A 544 26.91 12.82 -3.04
C PHE A 544 26.07 13.01 -4.31
N GLY A 545 24.77 12.80 -4.20
CA GLY A 545 23.81 12.99 -5.30
C GLY A 545 22.73 11.92 -5.31
N THR A 546 21.63 12.18 -6.00
CA THR A 546 20.51 11.24 -6.17
C THR A 546 20.73 10.34 -7.38
N GLY A 547 20.31 9.09 -7.30
CA GLY A 547 20.33 8.19 -8.45
C GLY A 547 19.46 8.72 -9.60
N GLY A 548 19.84 8.39 -10.83
CA GLY A 548 19.08 8.79 -12.01
C GLY A 548 17.74 8.05 -12.07
N SER A 549 16.71 8.66 -12.65
CA SER A 549 15.44 7.97 -12.92
C SER A 549 15.62 6.89 -14.00
N GLY A 550 14.89 5.79 -13.90
CA GLY A 550 14.78 4.83 -14.99
C GLY A 550 13.99 5.40 -16.18
N GLY A 551 14.33 4.95 -17.39
CA GLY A 551 13.62 5.29 -18.61
C GLY A 551 12.28 4.57 -18.73
N ALA A 552 11.35 5.12 -19.50
CA ALA A 552 10.06 4.48 -19.77
C ALA A 552 10.22 3.30 -20.74
N GLY A 553 9.47 2.22 -20.50
CA GLY A 553 9.30 1.14 -21.46
C GLY A 553 8.39 1.55 -22.61
N THR A 554 8.58 0.97 -23.79
CA THR A 554 7.81 1.34 -24.99
C THR A 554 6.58 0.49 -25.20
N MET A 555 5.62 1.05 -25.94
CA MET A 555 4.40 0.32 -26.26
C MET A 555 4.58 -0.76 -27.33
N GLN A 556 3.73 -1.79 -27.28
CA GLN A 556 3.56 -2.77 -28.36
C GLN A 556 2.10 -3.00 -28.76
N TYR A 557 1.88 -3.25 -30.05
CA TYR A 557 0.56 -3.58 -30.58
C TYR A 557 0.20 -5.06 -30.40
N THR A 558 1.15 -5.97 -30.67
CA THR A 558 0.95 -7.43 -30.63
C THR A 558 1.74 -8.15 -29.54
N GLY A 559 2.87 -7.62 -29.09
CA GLY A 559 3.67 -8.18 -27.99
C GLY A 559 3.49 -7.45 -26.67
N ALA A 560 4.28 -7.86 -25.67
CA ALA A 560 4.30 -7.18 -24.38
C ALA A 560 4.89 -5.77 -24.50
N GLY A 561 4.36 -4.84 -23.71
CA GLY A 561 5.01 -3.56 -23.52
C GLY A 561 6.38 -3.74 -22.87
N GLY A 562 7.33 -2.89 -23.22
CA GLY A 562 8.66 -2.90 -22.61
C GLY A 562 8.57 -2.57 -21.13
N ASN A 563 9.45 -3.12 -20.31
CA ASN A 563 9.53 -2.79 -18.90
C ASN A 563 10.13 -1.40 -18.71
N GLY A 564 9.76 -0.74 -17.61
CA GLY A 564 10.46 0.46 -17.17
C GLY A 564 11.86 0.13 -16.68
N GLY A 565 12.80 1.03 -16.94
CA GLY A 565 14.16 0.90 -16.45
C GLY A 565 14.26 1.03 -14.94
N ALA A 566 15.19 0.35 -14.30
CA ALA A 566 15.43 0.51 -12.86
C ALA A 566 15.94 1.91 -12.55
N GLY A 567 15.58 2.45 -11.38
CA GLY A 567 16.20 3.66 -10.84
C GLY A 567 17.66 3.42 -10.46
N GLY A 568 18.51 4.43 -10.65
CA GLY A 568 19.91 4.38 -10.29
C GLY A 568 20.14 4.41 -8.78
N ALA A 569 21.25 3.85 -8.30
CA ALA A 569 21.58 3.95 -6.90
C ALA A 569 21.92 5.40 -6.50
N GLY A 570 21.50 5.81 -5.31
CA GLY A 570 21.87 7.08 -4.70
C GLY A 570 23.36 7.14 -4.33
N GLY A 571 23.79 8.33 -3.90
CA GLY A 571 25.17 8.60 -3.57
C GLY A 571 25.68 7.66 -2.48
N PHE A 572 26.97 7.30 -2.54
CA PHE A 572 27.51 6.34 -1.57
C PHE A 572 27.34 6.83 -0.13
N LEU A 573 27.55 8.13 0.14
CA LEU A 573 27.30 8.69 1.48
C LEU A 573 25.87 9.19 1.59
N VAL A 574 25.49 10.20 0.81
CA VAL A 574 24.17 10.84 0.91
C VAL A 574 23.56 11.02 -0.47
N GLY A 575 22.29 10.67 -0.56
CA GLY A 575 21.44 10.90 -1.72
C GLY A 575 20.55 9.69 -1.98
N ASP A 576 19.32 9.95 -2.39
CA ASP A 576 18.32 8.91 -2.53
C ASP A 576 18.51 8.11 -3.81
N GLY A 577 18.01 6.88 -3.80
CA GLY A 577 17.86 6.11 -5.03
C GLY A 577 16.95 6.82 -6.02
N GLY A 578 17.25 6.67 -7.31
CA GLY A 578 16.41 7.18 -8.37
C GLY A 578 15.09 6.44 -8.48
N ILE A 579 14.08 7.08 -9.04
CA ILE A 579 12.78 6.45 -9.31
C ILE A 579 12.89 5.41 -10.43
N GLY A 580 12.13 4.33 -10.34
CA GLY A 580 11.95 3.39 -11.43
C GLY A 580 11.16 4.01 -12.59
N GLY A 581 11.48 3.63 -13.82
CA GLY A 581 10.77 4.05 -15.01
C GLY A 581 9.40 3.39 -15.13
N MET A 582 8.47 4.02 -15.83
CA MET A 582 7.15 3.43 -16.11
C MET A 582 7.25 2.27 -17.11
N GLY A 583 6.41 1.25 -16.97
CA GLY A 583 6.23 0.20 -17.97
C GLY A 583 5.46 0.70 -19.20
N GLY A 584 5.79 0.15 -20.36
CA GLY A 584 5.14 0.44 -21.64
C GLY A 584 3.77 -0.22 -21.78
N GLY A 585 2.86 0.45 -22.48
CA GLY A 585 1.52 -0.09 -22.73
C GLY A 585 1.47 -1.22 -23.76
N ALA A 586 0.45 -2.06 -23.73
CA ALA A 586 0.19 -3.06 -24.75
C ALA A 586 -1.28 -3.09 -25.17
N ILE A 587 -1.53 -3.28 -26.48
CA ILE A 587 -2.91 -3.49 -26.95
C ILE A 587 -3.27 -4.97 -26.77
N ASN A 588 -2.61 -5.87 -27.50
CA ASN A 588 -2.92 -7.31 -27.45
C ASN A 588 -1.96 -8.14 -26.58
N GLY A 589 -1.01 -7.50 -25.90
CA GLY A 589 -0.02 -8.15 -25.05
C GLY A 589 -0.12 -7.75 -23.59
N LEU A 590 0.83 -8.23 -22.78
CA LEU A 590 0.97 -7.82 -21.39
C LEU A 590 1.46 -6.37 -21.31
N GLY A 591 0.94 -5.58 -20.39
CA GLY A 591 1.57 -4.32 -20.03
C GLY A 591 2.97 -4.57 -19.46
N GLY A 592 3.94 -3.72 -19.80
CA GLY A 592 5.30 -3.83 -19.27
C GLY A 592 5.35 -3.57 -17.78
N ALA A 593 6.24 -4.23 -17.04
CA ALA A 593 6.39 -3.96 -15.61
C ALA A 593 6.98 -2.57 -15.37
N GLY A 594 6.62 -1.94 -14.26
CA GLY A 594 7.32 -0.77 -13.76
C GLY A 594 8.74 -1.13 -13.31
N GLY A 595 9.69 -0.23 -13.54
CA GLY A 595 11.07 -0.41 -13.10
C GLY A 595 11.18 -0.35 -11.58
N VAL A 596 12.11 -1.10 -10.99
CA VAL A 596 12.37 -1.03 -9.55
C VAL A 596 13.00 0.31 -9.18
N GLY A 597 12.71 0.82 -7.98
CA GLY A 597 13.39 1.99 -7.43
C GLY A 597 14.85 1.70 -7.08
N GLY A 598 15.71 2.71 -7.20
CA GLY A 598 17.12 2.61 -6.85
C GLY A 598 17.38 2.55 -5.35
N ALA A 599 18.53 2.05 -4.93
CA ALA A 599 18.88 1.95 -3.50
C ALA A 599 19.60 3.23 -2.98
N GLY A 600 19.34 3.62 -1.74
CA GLY A 600 19.94 4.82 -1.09
C GLY A 600 21.33 4.66 -0.45
N ARG A 601 21.95 3.47 -0.55
CA ARG A 601 23.33 3.13 -0.12
C ARG A 601 23.70 3.35 1.36
N LEU A 602 24.23 4.49 1.80
CA LEU A 602 24.63 4.67 3.21
C LEU A 602 23.58 5.44 4.01
N PHE A 603 23.34 6.72 3.69
CA PHE A 603 22.32 7.55 4.37
C PHE A 603 21.09 7.87 3.52
N GLY A 604 21.09 7.51 2.23
CA GLY A 604 19.97 7.77 1.34
C GLY A 604 18.77 6.86 1.58
N ALA A 605 17.59 7.37 1.21
CA ALA A 605 16.38 6.59 1.06
C ALA A 605 16.37 5.81 -0.26
N GLY A 606 15.58 4.75 -0.32
CA GLY A 606 15.27 4.08 -1.58
C GLY A 606 14.39 4.95 -2.48
N GLY A 607 14.59 4.83 -3.79
CA GLY A 607 13.74 5.49 -4.79
C GLY A 607 12.39 4.79 -4.93
N ALA A 608 11.37 5.51 -5.38
CA ALA A 608 10.07 4.91 -5.66
C ALA A 608 10.13 3.94 -6.86
N GLY A 609 9.33 2.88 -6.83
CA GLY A 609 9.11 2.02 -7.98
C GLY A 609 8.32 2.72 -9.09
N GLY A 610 8.55 2.30 -10.33
CA GLY A 610 7.83 2.80 -11.48
C GLY A 610 6.44 2.18 -11.61
N VAL A 611 5.53 2.87 -12.30
CA VAL A 611 4.17 2.38 -12.54
C VAL A 611 4.18 1.29 -13.62
N GLY A 612 3.33 0.27 -13.48
CA GLY A 612 3.13 -0.75 -14.50
C GLY A 612 2.41 -0.21 -15.74
N GLY A 613 2.75 -0.73 -16.92
CA GLY A 613 2.15 -0.35 -18.18
C GLY A 613 0.71 -0.86 -18.35
N SER A 614 -0.12 -0.13 -19.06
CA SER A 614 -1.52 -0.52 -19.31
C SER A 614 -1.65 -1.65 -20.34
N ALA A 615 -2.70 -2.46 -20.25
CA ALA A 615 -3.09 -3.46 -21.23
C ALA A 615 -4.56 -3.35 -21.64
N VAL A 616 -4.85 -3.42 -22.94
CA VAL A 616 -6.22 -3.22 -23.47
C VAL A 616 -6.97 -4.53 -23.66
N SER A 617 -6.50 -5.38 -24.57
CA SER A 617 -7.11 -6.65 -24.98
C SER A 617 -6.16 -7.85 -24.78
N GLY A 618 -5.01 -7.63 -24.13
CA GLY A 618 -4.05 -8.67 -23.77
C GLY A 618 -4.41 -9.49 -22.51
N PRO A 619 -3.44 -10.13 -21.84
CA PRO A 619 -3.74 -10.98 -20.68
C PRO A 619 -3.87 -10.18 -19.37
N ALA A 620 -3.04 -9.15 -19.17
CA ALA A 620 -2.99 -8.34 -17.95
C ALA A 620 -2.22 -7.02 -18.14
N GLY A 621 -2.55 -6.02 -17.33
CA GLY A 621 -1.70 -4.85 -17.09
C GLY A 621 -0.38 -5.23 -16.42
N GLY A 622 0.63 -4.40 -16.59
CA GLY A 622 1.95 -4.60 -16.02
C GLY A 622 1.95 -4.41 -14.51
N VAL A 623 2.77 -5.17 -13.79
CA VAL A 623 2.95 -4.99 -12.35
C VAL A 623 3.69 -3.67 -12.06
N GLY A 624 3.38 -3.04 -10.93
CA GLY A 624 4.16 -1.93 -10.41
C GLY A 624 5.55 -2.38 -9.97
N GLY A 625 6.54 -1.50 -10.15
CA GLY A 625 7.91 -1.74 -9.71
C GLY A 625 8.03 -1.71 -8.20
N ALA A 626 8.89 -2.54 -7.62
CA ALA A 626 9.16 -2.47 -6.18
C ALA A 626 9.88 -1.15 -5.82
N GLY A 627 9.61 -0.65 -4.62
CA GLY A 627 10.38 0.45 -4.05
C GLY A 627 11.81 0.02 -3.73
N GLY A 628 12.76 0.94 -3.91
CA GLY A 628 14.16 0.71 -3.61
C GLY A 628 14.40 0.54 -2.11
N ALA A 629 15.42 -0.24 -1.75
CA ALA A 629 15.82 -0.36 -0.35
C ALA A 629 16.55 0.90 0.14
N ALA A 630 16.37 1.21 1.41
CA ALA A 630 17.17 2.24 2.07
C ALA A 630 18.65 1.84 2.16
N GLY A 631 19.51 2.83 2.42
CA GLY A 631 20.88 2.58 2.79
C GLY A 631 21.09 1.93 4.17
N LEU A 632 22.32 1.56 4.52
CA LEU A 632 22.67 0.94 5.80
C LEU A 632 22.24 1.77 7.03
N PHE A 633 22.45 3.08 6.95
CA PHE A 633 21.97 4.11 7.87
C PHE A 633 20.85 4.95 7.22
N GLY A 634 20.41 4.52 6.05
CA GLY A 634 19.41 5.18 5.24
C GLY A 634 18.07 5.03 5.90
N ILE A 635 17.35 6.14 5.94
CA ILE A 635 16.19 6.26 6.81
C ILE A 635 14.95 5.60 6.23
N ASN A 636 14.78 5.37 4.92
CA ASN A 636 13.55 4.73 4.41
C ASN A 636 13.70 3.91 3.15
N GLY A 637 12.86 2.89 3.04
CA GLY A 637 12.58 2.27 1.74
C GLY A 637 11.71 3.18 0.88
N GLY A 638 11.86 3.05 -0.44
CA GLY A 638 11.03 3.76 -1.41
C GLY A 638 9.63 3.18 -1.49
N ALA A 639 8.65 3.97 -1.93
CA ALA A 639 7.30 3.47 -2.20
C ALA A 639 7.31 2.49 -3.39
N GLY A 640 6.44 1.48 -3.37
CA GLY A 640 6.14 0.66 -4.53
C GLY A 640 5.40 1.48 -5.60
N GLY A 641 5.62 1.15 -6.86
CA GLY A 641 4.88 1.72 -7.98
C GLY A 641 3.52 1.08 -8.13
N ASP A 642 2.57 1.80 -8.70
CA ASP A 642 1.21 1.29 -8.91
C ASP A 642 1.15 0.28 -10.06
N GLY A 643 0.19 -0.64 -9.99
CA GLY A 643 -0.11 -1.59 -11.05
C GLY A 643 -0.77 -0.94 -12.26
N GLY A 644 -0.47 -1.47 -13.43
CA GLY A 644 -0.99 -0.98 -14.71
C GLY A 644 -2.47 -1.28 -14.91
N PHE A 645 -3.13 -0.44 -15.69
CA PHE A 645 -4.55 -0.59 -16.02
C PHE A 645 -4.82 -1.80 -16.94
N GLY A 646 -5.89 -2.55 -16.70
CA GLY A 646 -6.41 -3.58 -17.62
C GLY A 646 -7.84 -3.22 -18.10
N MET A 647 -8.08 -3.08 -19.42
CA MET A 647 -9.45 -2.85 -19.92
C MET A 647 -10.29 -4.14 -19.86
N ASP A 648 -10.02 -5.09 -20.76
CA ASP A 648 -10.68 -6.40 -20.86
C ASP A 648 -9.88 -7.51 -20.18
N THR A 649 -8.91 -7.10 -19.38
CA THR A 649 -7.78 -7.92 -18.92
C THR A 649 -7.56 -7.69 -17.43
N VAL A 650 -6.74 -8.54 -16.80
CA VAL A 650 -6.47 -8.41 -15.37
C VAL A 650 -5.70 -7.11 -15.10
N GLY A 651 -6.10 -6.33 -14.09
CA GLY A 651 -5.30 -5.19 -13.63
C GLY A 651 -3.95 -5.64 -13.07
N GLY A 652 -2.89 -4.87 -13.30
CA GLY A 652 -1.56 -5.20 -12.77
C GLY A 652 -1.51 -5.09 -11.24
N ALA A 653 -0.76 -5.95 -10.56
CA ALA A 653 -0.55 -5.80 -9.12
C ALA A 653 0.30 -4.56 -8.79
N GLY A 654 0.07 -3.96 -7.62
CA GLY A 654 0.94 -2.93 -7.08
C GLY A 654 2.31 -3.50 -6.68
N GLY A 655 3.36 -2.69 -6.82
CA GLY A 655 4.71 -3.03 -6.39
C GLY A 655 4.83 -2.99 -4.86
N THR A 656 5.68 -3.83 -4.29
CA THR A 656 5.94 -3.79 -2.84
C THR A 656 6.74 -2.55 -2.46
N GLY A 657 6.49 -2.03 -1.25
CA GLY A 657 7.35 -1.02 -0.65
C GLY A 657 8.76 -1.53 -0.36
N GLY A 658 9.74 -0.66 -0.46
CA GLY A 658 11.13 -0.97 -0.14
C GLY A 658 11.35 -1.14 1.36
N ASN A 659 12.30 -1.97 1.76
CA ASN A 659 12.68 -2.11 3.16
C ASN A 659 13.57 -0.94 3.63
N ALA A 660 13.50 -0.62 4.91
CA ALA A 660 14.37 0.33 5.58
C ALA A 660 15.79 -0.21 5.86
N GLY A 661 16.66 0.67 6.36
CA GLY A 661 18.09 0.41 6.61
C GLY A 661 18.38 -0.43 7.86
N LEU A 662 19.64 -0.87 8.01
CA LEU A 662 20.06 -1.79 9.08
C LEU A 662 20.05 -1.17 10.49
N LEU A 663 20.18 0.15 10.65
CA LEU A 663 20.11 0.76 11.98
C LEU A 663 18.73 1.36 12.31
N GLY A 664 17.88 1.59 11.32
CA GLY A 664 16.54 2.11 11.55
C GLY A 664 15.96 2.76 10.31
N GLY A 665 14.66 3.04 10.35
CA GLY A 665 13.92 3.65 9.26
C GLY A 665 12.53 3.09 9.02
N THR A 666 11.70 3.82 8.27
CA THR A 666 10.37 3.31 7.88
C THR A 666 10.43 2.52 6.58
N GLY A 667 9.67 1.43 6.55
CA GLY A 667 9.40 0.74 5.29
C GLY A 667 8.60 1.63 4.34
N GLY A 668 8.87 1.50 3.04
CA GLY A 668 8.11 2.21 2.02
C GLY A 668 6.67 1.71 1.93
N ALA A 669 5.73 2.57 1.52
CA ALA A 669 4.36 2.13 1.24
C ALA A 669 4.32 1.19 0.02
N GLY A 670 3.39 0.24 0.01
CA GLY A 670 3.08 -0.55 -1.18
C GLY A 670 2.32 0.28 -2.22
N GLY A 671 2.49 -0.07 -3.49
CA GLY A 671 1.79 0.55 -4.61
C GLY A 671 0.34 0.08 -4.72
N PHE A 672 -0.52 0.89 -5.32
CA PHE A 672 -1.91 0.53 -5.54
C PHE A 672 -2.05 -0.54 -6.64
N GLY A 673 -3.05 -1.40 -6.50
CA GLY A 673 -3.44 -2.35 -7.54
C GLY A 673 -4.08 -1.65 -8.74
N GLY A 674 -3.73 -2.09 -9.93
CA GLY A 674 -4.29 -1.60 -11.18
C GLY A 674 -5.77 -1.95 -11.34
N VAL A 675 -6.54 -1.02 -11.88
CA VAL A 675 -7.97 -1.24 -12.20
C VAL A 675 -8.09 -2.30 -13.31
N GLY A 676 -8.96 -3.28 -13.10
CA GLY A 676 -9.41 -4.22 -14.12
C GLY A 676 -10.83 -3.86 -14.54
N ALA A 677 -11.02 -3.10 -15.63
CA ALA A 677 -12.33 -2.54 -15.93
C ALA A 677 -13.40 -3.64 -16.13
N ASN A 678 -13.17 -4.57 -17.05
CA ASN A 678 -14.09 -5.67 -17.36
C ASN A 678 -13.61 -7.04 -16.83
N ASN A 679 -12.57 -7.07 -16.00
CA ASN A 679 -11.95 -8.31 -15.51
C ASN A 679 -11.46 -8.15 -14.07
N VAL A 680 -10.71 -9.13 -13.55
CA VAL A 680 -10.12 -9.09 -12.20
C VAL A 680 -9.20 -7.87 -12.05
N ALA A 681 -9.31 -7.14 -10.95
CA ALA A 681 -8.36 -6.05 -10.67
C ALA A 681 -7.10 -6.56 -9.96
N GLY A 682 -6.02 -5.79 -10.06
CA GLY A 682 -4.76 -6.12 -9.42
C GLY A 682 -4.81 -5.94 -7.91
N ALA A 683 -4.11 -6.79 -7.16
CA ALA A 683 -3.92 -6.60 -5.73
C ALA A 683 -3.03 -5.38 -5.44
N GLY A 684 -3.20 -4.76 -4.28
CA GLY A 684 -2.26 -3.78 -3.76
C GLY A 684 -0.94 -4.45 -3.38
N GLY A 685 0.16 -3.70 -3.47
CA GLY A 685 1.47 -4.16 -3.04
C GLY A 685 1.61 -4.10 -1.52
N ASP A 686 2.40 -5.01 -0.95
CA ASP A 686 2.69 -4.99 0.48
C ASP A 686 3.56 -3.79 0.87
N GLY A 687 3.42 -3.31 2.10
CA GLY A 687 4.32 -2.34 2.70
C GLY A 687 5.69 -2.96 3.01
N GLY A 688 6.73 -2.16 2.87
CA GLY A 688 8.10 -2.55 3.23
C GLY A 688 8.26 -2.71 4.75
N ASN A 689 9.22 -3.53 5.17
CA ASN A 689 9.55 -3.66 6.59
C ASN A 689 10.46 -2.52 7.06
N ALA A 690 10.33 -2.18 8.33
CA ALA A 690 11.23 -1.26 9.02
C ALA A 690 12.63 -1.86 9.23
N GLY A 691 13.58 -1.00 9.65
CA GLY A 691 14.91 -1.43 10.05
C GLY A 691 14.87 -2.24 11.34
N PRO A 692 15.91 -2.99 11.73
CA PRO A 692 15.83 -3.88 12.87
C PRO A 692 15.81 -3.17 14.24
N LEU A 693 16.21 -1.89 14.37
CA LEU A 693 16.22 -1.20 15.67
C LEU A 693 15.09 -0.18 15.83
N PHE A 694 14.94 0.76 14.89
CA PHE A 694 13.92 1.81 14.98
C PHE A 694 13.10 1.91 13.69
N GLY A 695 11.84 2.28 13.80
CA GLY A 695 10.98 2.67 12.68
C GLY A 695 9.78 1.79 12.42
N ASN A 696 8.83 2.36 11.68
CA ASN A 696 7.55 1.74 11.42
C ASN A 696 7.51 0.99 10.09
N GLY A 697 6.71 -0.07 10.04
CA GLY A 697 6.42 -0.74 8.78
C GLY A 697 5.68 0.18 7.82
N GLY A 698 5.89 -0.02 6.52
CA GLY A 698 5.18 0.70 5.47
C GLY A 698 3.72 0.28 5.39
N ALA A 699 2.83 1.18 4.98
CA ALA A 699 1.44 0.82 4.73
C ALA A 699 1.31 -0.06 3.47
N GLY A 700 0.37 -1.00 3.47
CA GLY A 700 -0.02 -1.73 2.27
C GLY A 700 -0.75 -0.83 1.26
N GLY A 701 -0.59 -1.12 -0.02
CA GLY A 701 -1.31 -0.45 -1.09
C GLY A 701 -2.76 -0.93 -1.19
N ALA A 702 -3.69 -0.06 -1.59
CA ALA A 702 -5.08 -0.49 -1.82
C ALA A 702 -5.20 -1.36 -3.08
N GLY A 703 -6.14 -2.30 -3.08
CA GLY A 703 -6.46 -3.13 -4.24
C GLY A 703 -7.17 -2.35 -5.34
N GLY A 704 -6.99 -2.79 -6.59
CA GLY A 704 -7.63 -2.18 -7.75
C GLY A 704 -9.14 -2.43 -7.76
N SER A 705 -9.89 -1.48 -8.30
CA SER A 705 -11.35 -1.60 -8.47
C SER A 705 -11.72 -2.21 -9.84
N THR A 706 -12.93 -2.74 -9.97
CA THR A 706 -13.47 -3.25 -11.24
C THR A 706 -14.84 -2.63 -11.56
N ILE A 707 -15.16 -2.48 -12.84
CA ILE A 707 -16.50 -2.09 -13.31
C ILE A 707 -17.35 -3.35 -13.51
N GLY A 708 -16.75 -4.41 -14.08
CA GLY A 708 -17.33 -5.71 -14.32
C GLY A 708 -18.52 -5.69 -15.30
N ALA A 709 -18.42 -6.35 -16.46
CA ALA A 709 -19.57 -6.50 -17.33
C ALA A 709 -20.62 -7.44 -16.69
N LEU A 710 -21.91 -7.04 -16.74
CA LEU A 710 -23.03 -7.87 -16.27
C LEU A 710 -23.00 -9.24 -16.97
N GLY A 711 -22.68 -10.30 -16.22
CA GLY A 711 -22.68 -11.69 -16.72
C GLY A 711 -21.33 -12.41 -16.79
N MET A 712 -20.21 -11.77 -16.41
CA MET A 712 -18.90 -12.43 -16.32
C MET A 712 -18.69 -13.05 -14.93
N SER A 713 -18.74 -14.39 -14.81
CA SER A 713 -18.38 -15.09 -13.57
C SER A 713 -16.85 -15.20 -13.45
N GLY A 714 -16.25 -14.54 -12.45
CA GLY A 714 -14.82 -14.71 -12.10
C GLY A 714 -14.00 -13.43 -11.91
N ALA A 715 -14.52 -12.25 -12.26
CA ALA A 715 -13.80 -10.98 -12.17
C ALA A 715 -13.90 -10.32 -10.78
N GLY A 716 -13.04 -10.65 -9.81
CA GLY A 716 -13.03 -10.03 -8.47
C GLY A 716 -12.30 -8.68 -8.40
N ALA A 717 -12.66 -7.82 -7.45
CA ALA A 717 -11.82 -6.66 -7.13
C ALA A 717 -10.52 -7.11 -6.43
N GLY A 718 -9.47 -6.29 -6.54
CA GLY A 718 -8.16 -6.60 -5.99
C GLY A 718 -8.17 -6.53 -4.47
N ALA A 719 -7.48 -7.48 -3.82
CA ALA A 719 -7.22 -7.38 -2.39
C ALA A 719 -6.26 -6.22 -2.09
N GLY A 720 -6.37 -5.64 -0.90
CA GLY A 720 -5.35 -4.73 -0.39
C GLY A 720 -4.07 -5.47 -0.02
N GLY A 721 -2.93 -4.80 -0.14
CA GLY A 721 -1.64 -5.32 0.31
C GLY A 721 -1.51 -5.27 1.83
N ASN A 722 -0.67 -6.12 2.39
CA ASN A 722 -0.43 -6.15 3.83
C ASN A 722 0.47 -5.00 4.28
N GLY A 723 0.34 -4.59 5.53
CA GLY A 723 1.27 -3.67 6.17
C GLY A 723 2.61 -4.35 6.47
N GLY A 724 3.70 -3.59 6.32
CA GLY A 724 5.03 -4.06 6.69
C GLY A 724 5.21 -4.16 8.20
N ASN A 725 6.17 -4.96 8.65
CA ASN A 725 6.47 -5.08 10.08
C ASN A 725 7.30 -3.90 10.58
N GLY A 726 7.05 -3.51 11.83
CA GLY A 726 7.84 -2.54 12.58
C GLY A 726 9.21 -3.08 12.98
N ALA A 727 10.07 -2.17 13.44
CA ALA A 727 11.41 -2.51 13.87
C ALA A 727 11.42 -3.41 15.10
N ARG A 728 12.43 -4.26 15.25
CA ARG A 728 12.46 -5.23 16.36
C ARG A 728 12.58 -4.60 17.74
N LEU A 729 13.11 -3.38 17.88
CA LEU A 729 13.25 -2.73 19.18
C LEU A 729 12.17 -1.65 19.41
N PHE A 730 12.10 -0.62 18.55
CA PHE A 730 11.07 0.43 18.60
C PHE A 730 10.42 0.62 17.24
N GLY A 731 9.21 0.12 17.06
CA GLY A 731 8.54 0.25 15.77
C GLY A 731 7.14 -0.34 15.77
N SER A 732 6.20 0.41 15.18
CA SER A 732 4.85 -0.09 14.94
C SER A 732 4.76 -0.78 13.58
N GLY A 733 3.83 -1.72 13.46
CA GLY A 733 3.44 -2.26 12.17
C GLY A 733 2.80 -1.21 11.28
N GLY A 734 2.93 -1.40 9.96
CA GLY A 734 2.20 -0.61 8.97
C GLY A 734 0.74 -1.04 8.88
N ALA A 735 -0.15 -0.12 8.51
CA ALA A 735 -1.55 -0.48 8.24
C ALA A 735 -1.67 -1.31 6.95
N GLY A 736 -2.65 -2.20 6.90
CA GLY A 736 -3.03 -2.86 5.66
C GLY A 736 -3.60 -1.88 4.63
N GLY A 737 -3.64 -2.30 3.37
CA GLY A 737 -4.27 -1.58 2.28
C GLY A 737 -5.75 -1.93 2.14
N PHE A 738 -6.58 -0.98 1.73
CA PHE A 738 -8.02 -1.23 1.53
C PHE A 738 -8.29 -2.19 0.37
N GLY A 739 -9.35 -2.99 0.48
CA GLY A 739 -9.84 -3.80 -0.63
C GLY A 739 -10.45 -2.96 -1.75
N GLY A 740 -10.32 -3.42 -3.00
CA GLY A 740 -10.88 -2.75 -4.17
C GLY A 740 -12.41 -2.86 -4.25
N ASN A 741 -13.06 -1.86 -4.85
CA ASN A 741 -14.51 -1.85 -5.05
C ASN A 741 -14.91 -2.54 -6.35
N THR A 742 -16.12 -3.11 -6.42
CA THR A 742 -16.68 -3.72 -7.64
C THR A 742 -18.17 -3.41 -7.79
N LEU A 743 -18.65 -3.36 -9.04
CA LEU A 743 -20.08 -3.27 -9.31
C LEU A 743 -20.76 -4.64 -9.34
N THR A 744 -20.14 -5.67 -9.93
CA THR A 744 -20.86 -6.91 -10.29
C THR A 744 -20.48 -8.14 -9.48
N THR A 745 -19.33 -8.13 -8.81
CA THR A 745 -18.72 -9.32 -8.19
C THR A 745 -18.41 -9.09 -6.71
N ILE A 746 -17.45 -9.83 -6.15
CA ILE A 746 -17.05 -9.74 -4.74
C ILE A 746 -16.03 -8.60 -4.57
N GLY A 747 -16.24 -7.77 -3.54
CA GLY A 747 -15.29 -6.74 -3.14
C GLY A 747 -13.94 -7.35 -2.72
N GLY A 748 -12.86 -6.62 -2.95
CA GLY A 748 -11.53 -7.09 -2.56
C GLY A 748 -11.42 -7.20 -1.04
N ALA A 749 -10.69 -8.18 -0.53
CA ALA A 749 -10.38 -8.22 0.90
C ALA A 749 -9.49 -7.03 1.30
N GLY A 750 -9.64 -6.53 2.52
CA GLY A 750 -8.67 -5.63 3.12
C GLY A 750 -7.37 -6.38 3.43
N GLY A 751 -6.25 -5.68 3.34
CA GLY A 751 -4.95 -6.22 3.75
C GLY A 751 -4.79 -6.22 5.26
N ASP A 752 -3.95 -7.14 5.74
CA ASP A 752 -3.65 -7.28 7.16
C ASP A 752 -2.69 -6.17 7.63
N GLY A 753 -2.77 -5.83 8.91
CA GLY A 753 -1.81 -4.97 9.56
C GLY A 753 -0.48 -5.69 9.84
N GLY A 754 0.63 -4.96 9.74
CA GLY A 754 1.95 -5.49 10.09
C GLY A 754 2.15 -5.62 11.60
N ASN A 755 3.11 -6.42 12.02
CA ASN A 755 3.40 -6.60 13.45
C ASN A 755 4.31 -5.49 14.01
N GLY A 756 4.14 -5.16 15.28
CA GLY A 756 5.05 -4.32 16.06
C GLY A 756 6.30 -5.06 16.55
N GLY A 757 7.23 -4.29 17.12
CA GLY A 757 8.53 -4.75 17.61
C GLY A 757 8.57 -5.33 19.03
N LEU A 758 9.60 -4.97 19.78
CA LEU A 758 9.64 -5.13 21.24
C LEU A 758 8.74 -4.07 21.88
N ILE A 759 8.92 -2.82 21.48
CA ILE A 759 8.09 -1.68 21.84
C ILE A 759 7.45 -1.13 20.56
N GLY A 760 6.14 -1.14 20.47
CA GLY A 760 5.41 -0.58 19.33
C GLY A 760 4.09 -1.30 19.08
N ASP A 761 3.18 -0.61 18.41
CA ASP A 761 1.82 -1.11 18.20
C ASP A 761 1.72 -1.98 16.94
N GLY A 762 0.72 -2.85 16.90
CA GLY A 762 0.33 -3.55 15.69
C GLY A 762 -0.29 -2.59 14.68
N GLY A 763 -0.08 -2.85 13.40
CA GLY A 763 -0.74 -2.14 12.33
C GLY A 763 -2.24 -2.47 12.30
N ALA A 764 -3.08 -1.50 11.95
CA ALA A 764 -4.50 -1.77 11.74
C ALA A 764 -4.72 -2.59 10.46
N GLY A 765 -5.61 -3.57 10.53
CA GLY A 765 -6.18 -4.22 9.35
C GLY A 765 -7.07 -3.24 8.59
N ALA A 766 -7.09 -3.37 7.26
CA ALA A 766 -7.85 -2.47 6.43
C ALA A 766 -9.27 -2.97 6.15
N ALA A 767 -10.17 -2.06 5.83
CA ALA A 767 -11.53 -2.44 5.47
C ALA A 767 -11.59 -3.15 4.11
N GLY A 768 -12.53 -4.09 4.00
CA GLY A 768 -12.86 -4.77 2.76
C GLY A 768 -13.58 -3.85 1.77
N GLY A 769 -13.42 -4.15 0.49
CA GLY A 769 -14.00 -3.39 -0.61
C GLY A 769 -15.52 -3.55 -0.71
N LEU A 770 -16.17 -2.52 -1.24
CA LEU A 770 -17.62 -2.49 -1.44
C LEU A 770 -18.01 -3.28 -2.69
N ALA A 771 -19.19 -3.91 -2.65
CA ALA A 771 -19.79 -4.56 -3.81
C ALA A 771 -21.24 -4.11 -4.02
N TYR A 772 -21.58 -3.77 -5.28
CA TYR A 772 -22.94 -3.31 -5.60
C TYR A 772 -23.91 -4.46 -5.91
N VAL A 773 -23.49 -5.53 -6.59
CA VAL A 773 -24.35 -6.72 -6.84
C VAL A 773 -23.89 -7.93 -6.02
N GLY A 774 -22.59 -8.14 -5.89
CA GLY A 774 -22.01 -9.25 -5.13
C GLY A 774 -21.77 -8.92 -3.66
N ALA A 775 -21.04 -9.80 -2.97
CA ALA A 775 -20.73 -9.65 -1.56
C ALA A 775 -19.59 -8.65 -1.32
N GLY A 776 -19.66 -7.90 -0.23
CA GLY A 776 -18.54 -7.08 0.23
C GLY A 776 -17.33 -7.93 0.57
N GLY A 777 -16.12 -7.36 0.44
CA GLY A 777 -14.88 -8.04 0.82
C GLY A 777 -14.73 -8.15 2.33
N ALA A 778 -14.00 -9.15 2.81
CA ALA A 778 -13.65 -9.24 4.23
C ALA A 778 -12.69 -8.12 4.65
N GLY A 779 -12.76 -7.69 5.90
CA GLY A 779 -11.74 -6.85 6.52
C GLY A 779 -10.46 -7.63 6.80
N GLY A 780 -9.31 -6.95 6.75
CA GLY A 780 -8.02 -7.53 7.11
C GLY A 780 -7.83 -7.63 8.62
N ALA A 781 -7.00 -8.55 9.07
CA ALA A 781 -6.68 -8.72 10.48
C ALA A 781 -5.76 -7.58 10.98
N GLY A 782 -5.87 -7.26 12.27
CA GLY A 782 -4.93 -6.38 12.95
C GLY A 782 -3.61 -7.09 13.24
N GLY A 783 -2.50 -6.36 13.12
CA GLY A 783 -1.19 -6.88 13.43
C GLY A 783 -0.95 -7.03 14.93
N MET A 784 -0.03 -7.92 15.31
CA MET A 784 0.34 -8.08 16.72
C MET A 784 1.06 -6.84 17.26
N GLY A 785 0.72 -6.44 18.48
CA GLY A 785 1.44 -5.44 19.25
C GLY A 785 2.82 -5.94 19.70
N GLY A 786 3.57 -5.02 20.29
CA GLY A 786 4.95 -5.25 20.70
C GLY A 786 5.08 -6.37 21.73
N THR A 787 6.13 -7.17 21.58
CA THR A 787 6.34 -8.31 22.49
C THR A 787 6.56 -7.91 23.94
N LEU A 788 7.04 -6.69 24.23
CA LEU A 788 7.15 -6.15 25.59
C LEU A 788 6.06 -5.13 25.88
N ILE A 789 5.98 -4.05 25.08
CA ILE A 789 4.97 -2.99 25.22
C ILE A 789 4.38 -2.69 23.84
N GLY A 790 3.07 -2.71 23.73
CA GLY A 790 2.39 -2.22 22.53
C GLY A 790 0.94 -2.64 22.51
N ALA A 791 0.11 -1.86 21.82
CA ALA A 791 -1.26 -2.24 21.60
C ALA A 791 -1.37 -3.14 20.35
N GLY A 792 -2.29 -4.10 20.39
CA GLY A 792 -2.68 -4.85 19.20
C GLY A 792 -3.36 -3.95 18.17
N GLY A 793 -3.15 -4.23 16.89
CA GLY A 793 -3.81 -3.50 15.81
C GLY A 793 -5.30 -3.82 15.74
N ALA A 794 -6.14 -2.83 15.45
CA ALA A 794 -7.56 -3.08 15.22
C ALA A 794 -7.79 -3.88 13.93
N GLY A 795 -8.78 -4.78 13.93
CA GLY A 795 -9.24 -5.46 12.74
C GLY A 795 -10.02 -4.54 11.80
N GLY A 796 -9.94 -4.81 10.50
CA GLY A 796 -10.61 -4.06 9.46
C GLY A 796 -12.11 -4.37 9.41
N ALA A 797 -12.92 -3.37 9.06
CA ALA A 797 -14.35 -3.61 8.86
C ALA A 797 -14.61 -4.39 7.56
N GLY A 798 -15.64 -5.24 7.57
CA GLY A 798 -16.13 -5.87 6.35
C GLY A 798 -16.75 -4.87 5.38
N GLY A 799 -16.55 -5.11 4.09
CA GLY A 799 -17.13 -4.31 3.02
C GLY A 799 -18.66 -4.45 2.97
N ALA A 800 -19.37 -3.40 2.59
CA ALA A 800 -20.81 -3.46 2.43
C ALA A 800 -21.20 -4.11 1.08
N GLY A 801 -22.25 -4.92 1.12
CA GLY A 801 -23.03 -5.38 -0.04
C GLY A 801 -24.34 -4.62 -0.16
N ASN A 802 -24.90 -4.53 -1.37
CA ASN A 802 -26.18 -3.85 -1.57
C ASN A 802 -27.38 -4.76 -1.21
N PRO A 803 -28.20 -4.40 -0.22
CA PRO A 803 -29.33 -5.22 0.23
C PRO A 803 -30.45 -5.37 -0.82
N THR A 804 -30.45 -4.60 -1.91
CA THR A 804 -31.44 -4.78 -2.99
C THR A 804 -31.20 -6.02 -3.84
N TYR A 805 -29.99 -6.60 -3.79
CA TYR A 805 -29.63 -7.79 -4.56
C TYR A 805 -29.41 -8.99 -3.64
N VAL A 806 -29.96 -10.15 -4.00
CA VAL A 806 -29.92 -11.36 -3.15
C VAL A 806 -28.50 -11.85 -2.81
N ASN A 807 -27.50 -11.50 -3.64
CA ASN A 807 -26.09 -11.84 -3.43
C ASN A 807 -25.30 -10.71 -2.72
N GLY A 808 -25.95 -9.60 -2.38
CA GLY A 808 -25.36 -8.41 -1.76
C GLY A 808 -25.14 -8.58 -0.26
N HIS A 809 -24.43 -9.63 0.15
CA HIS A 809 -24.06 -9.87 1.54
C HIS A 809 -22.93 -8.94 1.98
N GLY A 810 -22.90 -8.58 3.26
CA GLY A 810 -21.75 -7.89 3.84
C GLY A 810 -20.57 -8.82 4.04
N GLY A 811 -19.36 -8.30 3.91
CA GLY A 811 -18.14 -9.05 4.21
C GLY A 811 -17.89 -9.18 5.71
N ASP A 812 -17.11 -10.17 6.12
CA ASP A 812 -16.74 -10.37 7.52
C ASP A 812 -15.78 -9.27 8.01
N GLY A 813 -15.86 -8.95 9.30
CA GLY A 813 -14.86 -8.12 9.97
C GLY A 813 -13.58 -8.92 10.25
N GLY A 814 -12.43 -8.26 10.16
CA GLY A 814 -11.14 -8.88 10.48
C GLY A 814 -10.90 -8.95 11.99
N ASP A 815 -10.11 -9.91 12.44
CA ASP A 815 -9.76 -10.05 13.85
C ASP A 815 -8.82 -8.93 14.32
N GLY A 816 -8.89 -8.59 15.61
CA GLY A 816 -7.93 -7.71 16.26
C GLY A 816 -6.62 -8.44 16.60
N GLY A 817 -5.51 -7.71 16.55
CA GLY A 817 -4.19 -8.26 16.89
C GLY A 817 -4.01 -8.41 18.41
N GLY A 818 -3.30 -9.46 18.83
CA GLY A 818 -2.91 -9.63 20.24
C GLY A 818 -1.66 -8.83 20.63
N THR A 819 -1.23 -8.91 21.89
CA THR A 819 0.02 -8.30 22.37
C THR A 819 0.79 -9.18 23.35
N GLY A 820 2.01 -8.77 23.69
CA GLY A 820 2.96 -9.52 24.52
C GLY A 820 2.71 -9.38 26.02
N TRP A 821 3.54 -8.58 26.72
CA TRP A 821 3.48 -8.46 28.18
C TRP A 821 2.60 -7.30 28.66
N PHE A 822 2.71 -6.15 28.00
CA PHE A 822 2.00 -4.92 28.34
C PHE A 822 1.28 -4.33 27.12
N GLY A 823 0.01 -3.96 27.31
CA GLY A 823 -0.82 -3.28 26.32
C GLY A 823 -2.13 -4.01 26.08
N ASP A 824 -3.08 -3.31 25.48
CA ASP A 824 -4.40 -3.87 25.18
C ASP A 824 -4.39 -4.59 23.83
N GLY A 825 -5.18 -5.65 23.71
CA GLY A 825 -5.45 -6.28 22.43
C GLY A 825 -6.18 -5.32 21.49
N GLY A 826 -6.07 -5.54 20.19
CA GLY A 826 -6.79 -4.75 19.20
C GLY A 826 -8.27 -5.12 19.16
N ASN A 827 -9.16 -4.17 18.93
CA ASN A 827 -10.57 -4.49 18.71
C ASN A 827 -10.76 -5.25 17.39
N GLY A 828 -11.68 -6.21 17.37
CA GLY A 828 -12.15 -6.85 16.16
C GLY A 828 -12.92 -5.88 15.26
N GLY A 829 -12.86 -6.15 13.97
CA GLY A 829 -13.54 -5.39 12.94
C GLY A 829 -15.03 -5.67 12.91
N ASN A 830 -15.82 -4.64 12.63
CA ASN A 830 -17.25 -4.78 12.43
C ASN A 830 -17.60 -5.56 11.16
N GLY A 831 -18.68 -6.34 11.19
CA GLY A 831 -19.24 -6.96 10.01
C GLY A 831 -19.78 -5.92 9.01
N GLY A 832 -19.64 -6.20 7.72
CA GLY A 832 -20.18 -5.38 6.65
C GLY A 832 -21.71 -5.46 6.59
N THR A 833 -22.36 -4.37 6.19
CA THR A 833 -23.83 -4.37 6.00
C THR A 833 -24.22 -5.03 4.67
N GLY A 834 -25.35 -5.73 4.63
CA GLY A 834 -25.89 -6.32 3.39
C GLY A 834 -27.22 -7.05 3.64
N VAL A 835 -27.64 -7.91 2.70
CA VAL A 835 -28.81 -8.80 2.89
C VAL A 835 -28.63 -9.67 4.14
N THR A 836 -27.42 -10.18 4.33
CA THR A 836 -26.93 -10.65 5.62
C THR A 836 -25.75 -9.79 6.00
N THR A 837 -25.71 -9.33 7.25
CA THR A 837 -24.50 -8.73 7.79
C THR A 837 -23.41 -9.79 7.84
N GLY A 838 -22.17 -9.40 7.51
CA GLY A 838 -21.00 -10.24 7.76
C GLY A 838 -20.79 -10.52 9.25
N THR A 839 -20.00 -11.55 9.53
CA THR A 839 -19.63 -11.90 10.89
C THR A 839 -18.68 -10.86 11.49
N PRO A 840 -18.81 -10.51 12.77
CA PRO A 840 -17.83 -9.65 13.41
C PRO A 840 -16.51 -10.38 13.69
N GLY A 841 -15.40 -9.66 13.57
CA GLY A 841 -14.08 -10.19 13.92
C GLY A 841 -13.88 -10.26 15.43
N ALA A 842 -13.05 -11.20 15.88
CA ALA A 842 -12.73 -11.37 17.29
C ALA A 842 -11.80 -10.26 17.81
N GLY A 843 -11.93 -9.91 19.08
CA GLY A 843 -10.95 -9.08 19.78
C GLY A 843 -9.62 -9.80 19.98
N GLY A 844 -8.52 -9.05 19.89
CA GLY A 844 -7.19 -9.57 20.15
C GLY A 844 -6.91 -9.74 21.64
N SER A 845 -5.99 -10.63 22.01
CA SER A 845 -5.60 -10.83 23.41
C SER A 845 -4.77 -9.68 23.97
N GLY A 846 -5.05 -9.30 25.22
CA GLY A 846 -4.31 -8.33 26.01
C GLY A 846 -2.98 -8.85 26.57
N GLY A 847 -2.20 -7.95 27.14
CA GLY A 847 -0.87 -8.25 27.67
C GLY A 847 -0.92 -9.20 28.87
N LYS A 848 -0.01 -10.18 28.90
CA LYS A 848 0.07 -11.23 29.94
C LYS A 848 0.21 -10.72 31.38
N LEU A 849 0.73 -9.50 31.56
CA LEU A 849 0.91 -8.88 32.87
C LEU A 849 -0.04 -7.70 33.09
N SER A 850 -0.31 -6.92 32.05
CA SER A 850 -1.25 -5.81 32.11
C SER A 850 -1.77 -5.45 30.73
N GLY A 851 -3.10 -5.43 30.60
CA GLY A 851 -3.82 -5.06 29.40
C GLY A 851 -5.16 -5.78 29.33
N GLU A 852 -6.13 -5.17 28.66
CA GLU A 852 -7.42 -5.80 28.37
C GLU A 852 -7.43 -6.44 26.99
N ASP A 853 -8.22 -7.52 26.86
CA ASP A 853 -8.55 -8.06 25.55
C ASP A 853 -9.35 -7.02 24.74
N GLY A 854 -9.16 -7.04 23.44
CA GLY A 854 -9.93 -6.21 22.53
C GLY A 854 -11.40 -6.58 22.56
N HIS A 855 -12.26 -5.63 22.21
CA HIS A 855 -13.66 -5.92 21.98
C HIS A 855 -13.85 -6.63 20.65
N ASP A 856 -14.71 -7.63 20.62
CA ASP A 856 -15.22 -8.18 19.37
C ASP A 856 -15.90 -7.08 18.53
N GLY A 857 -15.89 -7.28 17.22
CA GLY A 857 -16.67 -6.47 16.31
C GLY A 857 -18.18 -6.55 16.59
N LEU A 858 -18.92 -5.67 15.95
CA LEU A 858 -20.38 -5.65 15.96
C LEU A 858 -20.95 -6.03 14.58
N SER A 859 -22.18 -6.54 14.58
CA SER A 859 -22.98 -6.90 13.39
C SER A 859 -24.13 -5.94 13.13
#